data_AF-A0AA39CTA6-F1
#
_entry.id   AF-A0AA39CTA6-F1
#
_cell.length_a   1.000
_cell.length_b   1.000
_cell.length_c   1.000
_cell.angle_alpha   90.00
_cell.angle_beta   90.00
_cell.angle_gamma   90.00
#
_symmetry.space_group_name_H-M   'P 1'
#
loop_
_entity.id
_entity.type
_entity.pdbx_description
1 polymer ?
#
loop_
_entity_poly.entity_id
_entity_poly.type
_entity_poly.pdbx_seq_one_letter_code
_entity_poly.pdbx_strand_id
1 'polypeptide(L)'
;MANPRTPAAKAAVSGAAAKNPQRHRNRKTPKGPKAIGAPYKGMTKEQVAVWKEQVENMPWLHAGHRLLLRQVCILAARMATDPEMGVSAMQALGSLLSKLGATPVDETKYPLAVVEGRIVAGPHVRNACRRHLKDLEDAHERGLYFDREAADKKIAFFEDVLRLSEGQFEGKPFKLHPSQAFKIGSLFGWKQADGTRRFRRAYIEEGKGNGKSPMAGGIALIGLCADQEAGAQVYAVASHKDQAGILFRDAVKMVKASPALKKRLEFSGGEGKEYNIAHHKSQSYFRPASRDVGKTGSGYRPHFVLADEVHEMADGKIIEMMENGFKFRRSPLLFMITNSGSDRNSVAWAEHEHAVKVAAGHTEAVNDPTFIGEPIDDRTFSFVCGLDEDDDPLEDPRCWVKANPMLGITITQEYLQGRVDLAKQIPSKLNEILRLNFCMWTDADQAWLGRETLEPALQSFDTSQHHGKRLHLGLDLSQNRDITALGAVVETGAKEVLVEVEGKKTLVSKPTFDAWVEAWTPGDTVKARELRDKLPYSTWIAKGHLHAPQGQTISYRHVAQTVAEYDRDFEIAQVAYDRYAFRQFEEEVKELGLSVSFVEHPQGGLKKGKPTEAAVKAAAAAGKPAPEGLWMPGSLRLFEEALLQGRVRLLGNPVLVSAIMSAVIESDKWENRWLSKARFNEEDIKSLDRIWNPPPAAPQGARAEAGQFTGMDDPALLEFIRAQSGQGGGGYQLRNMAVLRCLSLICGTIGMLPLNVIESGGKKRIATEHPAHRLLKVKPNPWQTPLEFKRQMELARQRHGDAYARIVWSAGRPIHLIPLDSPAVRAELGDDWRMIYRFNSKKRGEVVLKQEEVLHIRDISVDGVTSLSRMKLADRAIRLALDAERAASRIFETGNMAGGAIEVPNALSEIAYGRMRGSLETEYAGAAAAQKWMLLEEGAKANKFGSTAQEAQHVENRNAQVEEVARLYGVPRPLLFLSDTSWGTGIEQLGIFFLQYTMLEHFTNWEQAVARSLIPERDLERFQPKFNVRALMRGTLKDQAEFFKAALGSGGTKPFHTQNEIRDLLDYPESDQPGANDLINPMTQKGKSDEPPAAA
;
A
#
# COMPACT_ATOMS: atom_id res chain seq x y z
N MET A 1 -28.76 -48.87 -46.09
CA MET A 1 -29.43 -47.82 -45.30
C MET A 1 -28.51 -46.61 -45.21
N ALA A 2 -28.95 -45.43 -45.64
CA ALA A 2 -28.14 -44.21 -45.55
C ALA A 2 -28.01 -43.79 -44.07
N ASN A 3 -26.78 -43.56 -43.60
CA ASN A 3 -26.51 -43.05 -42.24
C ASN A 3 -27.30 -41.75 -41.98
N PRO A 4 -27.99 -41.61 -40.82
CA PRO A 4 -28.74 -40.39 -40.52
C PRO A 4 -27.77 -39.20 -40.39
N ARG A 5 -28.01 -38.16 -41.20
CA ARG A 5 -27.15 -36.96 -41.28
C ARG A 5 -27.41 -36.03 -40.07
N THR A 6 -26.34 -35.54 -39.44
CA THR A 6 -26.40 -34.58 -38.32
C THR A 6 -27.06 -33.24 -38.75
N PRO A 7 -28.11 -32.75 -38.04
CA PRO A 7 -28.79 -31.49 -38.36
C PRO A 7 -27.89 -30.26 -38.23
N ALA A 8 -28.20 -29.19 -38.97
CA ALA A 8 -27.41 -27.95 -39.02
C ALA A 8 -27.26 -27.28 -37.64
N ALA A 9 -28.33 -27.20 -36.84
CA ALA A 9 -28.29 -26.62 -35.49
C ALA A 9 -27.37 -27.42 -34.54
N LYS A 10 -27.42 -28.76 -34.60
CA LYS A 10 -26.54 -29.62 -33.79
C LYS A 10 -25.08 -29.50 -34.24
N ALA A 11 -24.83 -29.38 -35.54
CA ALA A 11 -23.48 -29.19 -36.08
C ALA A 11 -22.91 -27.79 -35.83
N ALA A 12 -23.75 -26.75 -35.75
CA ALA A 12 -23.34 -25.39 -35.39
C ALA A 12 -22.94 -25.32 -33.91
N VAL A 13 -23.77 -25.86 -33.01
CA VAL A 13 -23.50 -25.81 -31.56
C VAL A 13 -22.39 -26.78 -31.14
N SER A 14 -22.20 -27.91 -31.83
CA SER A 14 -21.09 -28.83 -31.56
C SER A 14 -19.77 -28.44 -32.23
N GLY A 15 -19.68 -27.26 -32.87
CA GLY A 15 -18.50 -26.79 -33.62
C GLY A 15 -18.17 -27.56 -34.90
N ALA A 16 -18.92 -28.61 -35.25
CA ALA A 16 -18.65 -29.46 -36.40
C ALA A 16 -18.88 -28.74 -37.75
N ALA A 17 -19.75 -27.73 -37.78
CA ALA A 17 -19.98 -26.87 -38.94
C ALA A 17 -18.80 -25.92 -39.20
N ALA A 18 -18.12 -25.45 -38.14
CA ALA A 18 -16.91 -24.63 -38.27
C ALA A 18 -15.69 -25.45 -38.68
N LYS A 19 -15.58 -26.71 -38.19
CA LYS A 19 -14.47 -27.62 -38.52
C LYS A 19 -14.49 -28.12 -39.97
N ASN A 20 -15.65 -28.16 -40.63
CA ASN A 20 -15.78 -28.54 -42.04
C ASN A 20 -16.91 -27.76 -42.75
N PRO A 21 -16.71 -26.46 -43.04
CA PRO A 21 -17.76 -25.58 -43.53
C PRO A 21 -18.42 -26.09 -44.82
N GLN A 22 -17.61 -26.59 -45.77
CA GLN A 22 -18.09 -27.10 -47.05
C GLN A 22 -19.06 -28.30 -46.92
N ARG A 23 -18.84 -29.18 -45.92
CA ARG A 23 -19.68 -30.37 -45.70
C ARG A 23 -21.06 -30.02 -45.12
N HIS A 24 -21.23 -28.80 -44.62
CA HIS A 24 -22.41 -28.35 -43.88
C HIS A 24 -23.10 -27.09 -44.46
N ARG A 25 -22.47 -26.41 -45.45
CA ARG A 25 -22.84 -25.11 -46.04
C ARG A 25 -24.28 -24.98 -46.57
N ASN A 26 -24.87 -26.08 -47.05
CA ASN A 26 -26.22 -26.10 -47.64
C ASN A 26 -27.20 -27.03 -46.91
N ARG A 27 -26.96 -27.31 -45.62
CA ARG A 27 -27.85 -28.17 -44.82
C ARG A 27 -29.03 -27.36 -44.29
N LYS A 28 -30.24 -27.68 -44.74
CA LYS A 28 -31.47 -27.13 -44.17
C LYS A 28 -31.71 -27.74 -42.79
N THR A 29 -32.00 -26.91 -41.79
CA THR A 29 -32.60 -27.36 -40.53
C THR A 29 -33.98 -27.96 -40.86
N PRO A 30 -34.31 -29.19 -40.42
CA PRO A 30 -35.66 -29.71 -40.59
C PRO A 30 -36.64 -28.71 -39.99
N LYS A 31 -37.60 -28.21 -40.79
CA LYS A 31 -38.66 -27.33 -40.28
C LYS A 31 -39.40 -28.09 -39.18
N GLY A 32 -39.30 -27.55 -37.97
CA GLY A 32 -40.14 -27.86 -36.81
C GLY A 32 -39.89 -29.22 -36.16
N PRO A 33 -38.84 -29.38 -35.32
CA PRO A 33 -38.97 -30.34 -34.25
C PRO A 33 -39.96 -29.76 -33.23
N LYS A 34 -41.10 -30.43 -33.02
CA LYS A 34 -42.03 -30.09 -31.93
C LYS A 34 -41.25 -29.97 -30.63
N ALA A 35 -41.64 -29.03 -29.76
CA ALA A 35 -41.08 -28.90 -28.41
C ALA A 35 -41.03 -30.27 -27.72
N ILE A 36 -40.07 -30.47 -26.80
CA ILE A 36 -39.86 -31.76 -26.14
C ILE A 36 -41.16 -32.36 -25.63
N GLY A 37 -42.10 -31.54 -25.15
CA GLY A 37 -43.46 -31.93 -24.73
C GLY A 37 -43.49 -32.57 -23.34
N ALA A 38 -44.70 -32.79 -22.81
CA ALA A 38 -44.89 -33.37 -21.47
C ALA A 38 -44.29 -34.78 -21.34
N PRO A 39 -43.91 -35.23 -20.12
CA PRO A 39 -43.42 -36.59 -19.87
C PRO A 39 -44.36 -37.68 -20.41
N TYR A 40 -43.83 -38.89 -20.65
CA TYR A 40 -44.66 -39.98 -21.17
C TYR A 40 -45.71 -40.44 -20.15
N LYS A 41 -46.94 -40.74 -20.61
CA LYS A 41 -47.98 -41.39 -19.81
C LYS A 41 -47.44 -42.73 -19.29
N GLY A 42 -47.51 -42.94 -17.96
CA GLY A 42 -47.04 -44.17 -17.29
C GLY A 42 -45.60 -44.12 -16.76
N MET A 43 -44.91 -42.98 -16.83
CA MET A 43 -43.64 -42.78 -16.08
C MET A 43 -43.90 -42.71 -14.57
N THR A 44 -42.97 -43.24 -13.77
CA THR A 44 -43.04 -43.12 -12.29
C THR A 44 -42.79 -41.67 -11.86
N LYS A 45 -43.11 -41.33 -10.60
CA LYS A 45 -42.92 -39.96 -10.08
C LYS A 45 -41.45 -39.52 -10.17
N GLU A 46 -40.53 -40.43 -9.91
CA GLU A 46 -39.08 -40.22 -9.92
C GLU A 46 -38.58 -39.98 -11.35
N GLN A 47 -39.07 -40.76 -12.32
CA GLN A 47 -38.74 -40.58 -13.74
C GLN A 47 -39.26 -39.24 -14.27
N VAL A 48 -40.45 -38.80 -13.82
CA VAL A 48 -41.01 -37.49 -14.18
C VAL A 48 -40.21 -36.34 -13.57
N ALA A 49 -39.70 -36.50 -12.34
CA ALA A 49 -38.82 -35.52 -11.72
C ALA A 49 -37.53 -35.33 -12.52
N VAL A 50 -36.85 -36.44 -12.86
CA VAL A 50 -35.65 -36.41 -13.72
C VAL A 50 -35.98 -35.82 -15.10
N TRP A 51 -37.13 -36.12 -15.69
CA TRP A 51 -37.52 -35.54 -16.98
C TRP A 51 -37.57 -34.01 -16.92
N LYS A 52 -38.20 -33.45 -15.87
CA LYS A 52 -38.31 -31.99 -15.72
C LYS A 52 -36.93 -31.36 -15.51
N GLU A 53 -36.14 -31.92 -14.60
CA GLU A 53 -34.78 -31.45 -14.30
C GLU A 53 -33.88 -31.45 -15.55
N GLN A 54 -33.91 -32.53 -16.33
CA GLN A 54 -33.05 -32.64 -17.53
C GLN A 54 -33.53 -31.74 -18.68
N VAL A 55 -34.84 -31.46 -18.80
CA VAL A 55 -35.35 -30.48 -19.78
C VAL A 55 -34.97 -29.05 -19.39
N GLU A 56 -35.00 -28.74 -18.10
CA GLU A 56 -34.55 -27.45 -17.56
C GLU A 56 -33.04 -27.25 -17.77
N ASN A 57 -32.24 -28.27 -17.47
CA ASN A 57 -30.79 -28.24 -17.63
C ASN A 57 -30.32 -28.30 -19.10
N MET A 58 -31.16 -28.81 -20.01
CA MET A 58 -30.85 -28.92 -21.44
C MET A 58 -31.95 -28.30 -22.31
N PRO A 59 -32.03 -26.96 -22.40
CA PRO A 59 -33.11 -26.27 -23.12
C PRO A 59 -33.14 -26.54 -24.64
N TRP A 60 -32.10 -27.18 -25.21
CA TRP A 60 -32.02 -27.55 -26.63
C TRP A 60 -32.71 -28.89 -26.98
N LEU A 61 -33.29 -29.59 -26.00
CA LEU A 61 -34.01 -30.84 -26.24
C LEU A 61 -35.32 -30.60 -27.02
N HIS A 62 -35.67 -31.54 -27.91
CA HIS A 62 -36.85 -31.43 -28.79
C HIS A 62 -37.48 -32.81 -29.00
N ALA A 63 -38.63 -32.92 -29.67
CA ALA A 63 -39.42 -34.16 -29.76
C ALA A 63 -38.61 -35.42 -30.16
N GLY A 64 -37.64 -35.28 -31.06
CA GLY A 64 -36.71 -36.35 -31.45
C GLY A 64 -35.77 -36.87 -30.34
N HIS A 65 -35.53 -36.08 -29.29
CA HIS A 65 -34.73 -36.47 -28.13
C HIS A 65 -35.55 -37.18 -27.04
N ARG A 66 -36.89 -37.17 -27.13
CA ARG A 66 -37.78 -37.75 -26.10
C ARG A 66 -37.46 -39.20 -25.77
N LEU A 67 -37.07 -40.00 -26.76
CA LEU A 67 -36.82 -41.43 -26.56
C LEU A 67 -35.52 -41.67 -25.78
N LEU A 68 -34.46 -40.91 -26.09
CA LEU A 68 -33.20 -40.93 -25.35
C LEU A 68 -33.36 -40.35 -23.95
N LEU A 69 -34.07 -39.22 -23.83
CA LEU A 69 -34.40 -38.62 -22.54
C LEU A 69 -35.21 -39.58 -21.67
N ARG A 70 -36.15 -40.34 -22.24
CA ARG A 70 -36.88 -41.39 -21.50
C ARG A 70 -35.94 -42.46 -20.94
N GLN A 71 -34.95 -42.92 -21.71
CA GLN A 71 -33.98 -43.90 -21.23
C GLN A 71 -33.09 -43.32 -20.12
N VAL A 72 -32.69 -42.05 -20.24
CA VAL A 72 -31.99 -41.32 -19.17
C VAL A 72 -32.85 -41.25 -17.91
N CYS A 73 -34.12 -40.88 -18.01
CA CYS A 73 -35.03 -40.86 -16.86
C CYS A 73 -35.20 -42.22 -16.21
N ILE A 74 -35.30 -43.30 -16.99
CA ILE A 74 -35.43 -44.67 -16.46
C ILE A 74 -34.16 -45.08 -15.72
N LEU A 75 -32.98 -44.90 -16.34
CA LEU A 75 -31.70 -45.29 -15.75
C LEU A 75 -31.36 -44.43 -14.52
N ALA A 76 -31.56 -43.11 -14.59
CA ALA A 76 -31.29 -42.20 -13.48
C ALA A 76 -32.27 -42.42 -12.30
N ALA A 77 -33.56 -42.63 -12.56
CA ALA A 77 -34.52 -42.96 -11.49
C ALA A 77 -34.24 -44.34 -10.87
N ARG A 78 -33.74 -45.29 -11.67
CA ARG A 78 -33.32 -46.60 -11.17
C ARG A 78 -32.04 -46.50 -10.32
N MET A 79 -31.09 -45.63 -10.67
CA MET A 79 -29.91 -45.37 -9.81
C MET A 79 -30.30 -44.86 -8.42
N ALA A 80 -31.39 -44.08 -8.33
CA ALA A 80 -31.89 -43.57 -7.06
C ALA A 80 -32.56 -44.65 -6.19
N THR A 81 -32.87 -45.82 -6.74
CA THR A 81 -33.69 -46.86 -6.08
C THR A 81 -33.01 -48.24 -5.99
N ASP A 82 -31.93 -48.47 -6.75
CA ASP A 82 -31.23 -49.76 -6.85
C ASP A 82 -29.71 -49.57 -6.58
N PRO A 83 -29.21 -49.90 -5.37
CA PRO A 83 -27.81 -49.70 -4.98
C PRO A 83 -26.79 -50.60 -5.70
N GLU A 84 -27.23 -51.68 -6.36
CA GLU A 84 -26.36 -52.69 -6.99
C GLU A 84 -26.15 -52.47 -8.50
N MET A 85 -26.49 -51.29 -9.04
CA MET A 85 -26.28 -51.07 -10.48
C MET A 85 -24.80 -51.11 -10.87
N GLY A 86 -24.45 -52.12 -11.67
CA GLY A 86 -23.11 -52.34 -12.18
C GLY A 86 -22.59 -51.21 -13.08
N VAL A 87 -21.26 -51.10 -13.16
CA VAL A 87 -20.50 -50.08 -13.91
C VAL A 87 -20.99 -49.90 -15.36
N SER A 88 -21.50 -50.95 -15.99
CA SER A 88 -22.04 -50.93 -17.35
C SER A 88 -23.27 -50.03 -17.50
N ALA A 89 -24.14 -49.95 -16.50
CA ALA A 89 -25.33 -49.11 -16.53
C ALA A 89 -24.99 -47.62 -16.33
N MET A 90 -24.00 -47.32 -15.49
CA MET A 90 -23.45 -45.96 -15.35
C MET A 90 -22.76 -45.51 -16.64
N GLN A 91 -21.99 -46.38 -17.29
CA GLN A 91 -21.39 -46.10 -18.61
C GLN A 91 -22.45 -45.87 -19.68
N ALA A 92 -23.54 -46.65 -19.66
CA ALA A 92 -24.67 -46.46 -20.58
C ALA A 92 -25.37 -45.11 -20.35
N LEU A 93 -25.61 -44.73 -19.09
CA LEU A 93 -26.19 -43.42 -18.75
C LEU A 93 -25.29 -42.27 -19.20
N GLY A 94 -23.98 -42.35 -18.92
CA GLY A 94 -23.01 -41.36 -19.41
C GLY A 94 -22.97 -41.24 -20.93
N SER A 95 -23.05 -42.37 -21.65
CA SER A 95 -23.15 -42.40 -23.11
C SER A 95 -24.43 -41.73 -23.62
N LEU A 96 -25.56 -41.95 -22.94
CA LEU A 96 -26.86 -41.35 -23.31
C LEU A 96 -26.88 -39.84 -23.05
N LEU A 97 -26.38 -39.39 -21.89
CA LEU A 97 -26.26 -37.96 -21.55
C LEU A 97 -25.32 -37.24 -22.53
N SER A 98 -24.19 -37.86 -22.87
CA SER A 98 -23.28 -37.35 -23.92
C SER A 98 -23.97 -37.21 -25.27
N LYS A 99 -24.76 -38.21 -25.70
CA LYS A 99 -25.54 -38.16 -26.95
C LYS A 99 -26.60 -37.06 -26.95
N LEU A 100 -27.14 -36.71 -25.78
CA LEU A 100 -28.07 -35.60 -25.54
C LEU A 100 -27.37 -34.24 -25.42
N GLY A 101 -26.04 -34.18 -25.29
CA GLY A 101 -25.29 -32.95 -25.09
C GLY A 101 -25.14 -32.51 -23.62
N ALA A 102 -25.57 -33.35 -22.68
CA ALA A 102 -25.35 -33.18 -21.24
C ALA A 102 -23.95 -33.68 -20.83
N THR A 103 -22.91 -33.05 -21.36
CA THR A 103 -21.63 -32.99 -20.63
C THR A 103 -21.75 -31.95 -19.51
N PRO A 104 -21.00 -32.10 -18.39
CA PRO A 104 -20.90 -31.09 -17.33
C PRO A 104 -20.67 -29.69 -17.92
N VAL A 105 -21.01 -28.64 -17.15
CA VAL A 105 -20.93 -27.22 -17.53
C VAL A 105 -19.59 -26.92 -18.21
N ASP A 106 -19.56 -27.06 -19.53
CA ASP A 106 -18.37 -26.92 -20.34
C ASP A 106 -17.94 -25.46 -20.27
N GLU A 107 -16.72 -25.21 -19.82
CA GLU A 107 -16.09 -23.91 -19.68
C GLU A 107 -16.09 -23.09 -20.98
N THR A 108 -16.33 -23.72 -22.13
CA THR A 108 -16.53 -23.04 -23.42
C THR A 108 -17.99 -22.59 -23.66
N LYS A 109 -18.99 -23.14 -22.95
CA LYS A 109 -20.41 -22.77 -23.09
C LYS A 109 -20.72 -21.38 -22.53
N TYR A 110 -20.07 -20.98 -21.43
CA TYR A 110 -20.26 -19.64 -20.86
C TYR A 110 -19.73 -18.54 -21.79
N PRO A 111 -18.47 -18.61 -22.28
CA PRO A 111 -17.95 -17.66 -23.26
C PRO A 111 -18.81 -17.53 -24.52
N LEU A 112 -19.26 -18.66 -25.09
CA LEU A 112 -20.15 -18.66 -26.24
C LEU A 112 -21.48 -17.96 -25.92
N ALA A 113 -22.10 -18.28 -24.78
CA ALA A 113 -23.36 -17.67 -24.39
C ALA A 113 -23.23 -16.16 -24.11
N VAL A 114 -22.10 -15.71 -23.58
CA VAL A 114 -21.80 -14.28 -23.36
C VAL A 114 -21.59 -13.55 -24.69
N VAL A 115 -20.76 -14.11 -25.59
CA VAL A 115 -20.46 -13.48 -26.89
C VAL A 115 -21.68 -13.44 -27.82
N GLU A 116 -22.54 -14.45 -27.75
CA GLU A 116 -23.82 -14.50 -28.48
C GLU A 116 -24.94 -13.67 -27.82
N GLY A 117 -24.70 -13.06 -26.66
CA GLY A 117 -25.67 -12.24 -25.94
C GLY A 117 -26.79 -13.01 -25.23
N ARG A 118 -26.66 -14.34 -25.09
CA ARG A 118 -27.60 -15.17 -24.30
C ARG A 118 -27.42 -14.97 -22.80
N ILE A 119 -26.21 -14.65 -22.35
CA ILE A 119 -25.91 -14.19 -21.00
C ILE A 119 -25.46 -12.74 -21.10
N VAL A 120 -26.19 -11.86 -20.40
CA VAL A 120 -25.84 -10.44 -20.29
C VAL A 120 -24.60 -10.31 -19.41
N ALA A 121 -23.56 -9.67 -19.91
CA ALA A 121 -22.31 -9.45 -19.19
C ALA A 121 -21.69 -8.10 -19.57
N GLY A 122 -20.89 -7.53 -18.67
CA GLY A 122 -20.20 -6.26 -18.88
C GLY A 122 -19.11 -6.30 -19.96
N PRO A 123 -18.60 -5.13 -20.37
CA PRO A 123 -17.66 -5.01 -21.49
C PRO A 123 -16.41 -5.88 -21.34
N HIS A 124 -15.76 -5.84 -20.18
CA HIS A 124 -14.50 -6.56 -19.97
C HIS A 124 -14.70 -8.08 -19.81
N VAL A 125 -15.82 -8.53 -19.24
CA VAL A 125 -16.19 -9.97 -19.23
C VAL A 125 -16.42 -10.49 -20.65
N ARG A 126 -17.11 -9.71 -21.49
CA ARG A 126 -17.29 -10.06 -22.91
C ARG A 126 -15.93 -10.19 -23.61
N ASN A 127 -14.99 -9.29 -23.33
CA ASN A 127 -13.63 -9.36 -23.89
C ASN A 127 -12.84 -10.56 -23.40
N ALA A 128 -12.90 -10.90 -22.11
CA ALA A 128 -12.29 -12.12 -21.58
C ALA A 128 -12.86 -13.39 -22.26
N CYS A 129 -14.17 -13.42 -22.52
CA CYS A 129 -14.82 -14.51 -23.24
C CYS A 129 -14.38 -14.57 -24.72
N ARG A 130 -14.33 -13.43 -25.41
CA ARG A 130 -13.84 -13.34 -26.80
C ARG A 130 -12.39 -13.79 -26.90
N ARG A 131 -11.53 -13.37 -25.97
CA ARG A 131 -10.14 -13.78 -25.90
C ARG A 131 -10.01 -15.29 -25.72
N HIS A 132 -10.78 -15.90 -24.81
CA HIS A 132 -10.77 -17.35 -24.63
C HIS A 132 -11.14 -18.09 -25.92
N LEU A 133 -12.18 -17.63 -26.63
CA LEU A 133 -12.61 -18.24 -27.89
C LEU A 133 -11.57 -18.06 -29.00
N LYS A 134 -10.98 -16.87 -29.13
CA LYS A 134 -9.88 -16.60 -30.07
C LYS A 134 -8.66 -17.48 -29.78
N ASP A 135 -8.30 -17.62 -28.50
CA ASP A 135 -7.17 -18.44 -28.09
C ASP A 135 -7.39 -19.93 -28.46
N LEU A 136 -8.63 -20.44 -28.43
CA LEU A 136 -8.92 -21.80 -28.90
C LEU A 136 -8.63 -22.00 -30.39
N GLU A 137 -8.66 -20.92 -31.18
CA GLU A 137 -8.37 -20.94 -32.61
C GLU A 137 -6.86 -20.81 -32.86
N ASP A 138 -6.19 -19.80 -32.27
CA ASP A 138 -4.83 -19.40 -32.66
C ASP A 138 -3.72 -19.65 -31.62
N ALA A 139 -4.05 -19.98 -30.37
CA ALA A 139 -3.02 -19.97 -29.31
C ALA A 139 -1.97 -21.09 -29.46
N HIS A 140 -2.28 -22.12 -30.26
CA HIS A 140 -1.32 -23.16 -30.64
C HIS A 140 -0.11 -22.60 -31.40
N GLU A 141 -0.27 -21.51 -32.15
CA GLU A 141 0.82 -20.80 -32.81
C GLU A 141 1.79 -20.17 -31.80
N ARG A 142 1.30 -19.85 -30.60
CA ARG A 142 2.07 -19.33 -29.46
C ARG A 142 2.55 -20.43 -28.50
N GLY A 143 2.39 -21.70 -28.88
CA GLY A 143 2.79 -22.85 -28.05
C GLY A 143 1.87 -23.10 -26.85
N LEU A 144 0.61 -22.64 -26.93
CA LEU A 144 -0.39 -22.81 -25.89
C LEU A 144 -1.47 -23.79 -26.36
N TYR A 145 -2.03 -24.58 -25.45
CA TYR A 145 -3.15 -25.45 -25.76
C TYR A 145 -4.12 -25.55 -24.59
N PHE A 146 -5.35 -25.92 -24.90
CA PHE A 146 -6.40 -26.08 -23.91
C PHE A 146 -6.60 -27.57 -23.56
N ASP A 147 -6.33 -27.92 -22.31
CA ASP A 147 -6.52 -29.26 -21.74
C ASP A 147 -7.88 -29.34 -21.03
N ARG A 148 -8.89 -29.79 -21.79
CA ARG A 148 -10.27 -29.94 -21.31
C ARG A 148 -10.40 -30.92 -20.16
N GLU A 149 -9.63 -32.01 -20.16
CA GLU A 149 -9.69 -32.99 -19.08
C GLU A 149 -9.14 -32.41 -17.77
N ALA A 150 -8.08 -31.59 -17.86
CA ALA A 150 -7.57 -30.86 -16.70
C ALA A 150 -8.60 -29.84 -16.17
N ALA A 151 -9.27 -29.09 -17.05
CA ALA A 151 -10.33 -28.16 -16.66
C ALA A 151 -11.49 -28.87 -15.95
N ASP A 152 -12.07 -29.90 -16.59
CA ASP A 152 -13.19 -30.69 -16.08
C ASP A 152 -12.88 -31.27 -14.69
N LYS A 153 -11.67 -31.81 -14.48
CA LYS A 153 -11.24 -32.35 -13.19
C LYS A 153 -11.22 -31.31 -12.07
N LYS A 154 -10.81 -30.07 -12.37
CA LYS A 154 -10.76 -29.00 -11.36
C LYS A 154 -12.14 -28.41 -11.09
N ILE A 155 -13.02 -28.34 -12.09
CA ILE A 155 -14.42 -27.97 -11.91
C ILE A 155 -15.12 -29.02 -11.03
N ALA A 156 -14.95 -30.31 -11.34
CA ALA A 156 -15.52 -31.41 -10.57
C ALA A 156 -15.02 -31.44 -9.12
N PHE A 157 -13.77 -31.01 -8.87
CA PHE A 157 -13.25 -30.90 -7.50
C PHE A 157 -14.13 -30.02 -6.59
N PHE A 158 -14.72 -28.93 -7.10
CA PHE A 158 -15.60 -28.09 -6.30
C PHE A 158 -16.89 -28.82 -5.91
N GLU A 159 -17.56 -29.47 -6.84
CA GLU A 159 -18.82 -30.17 -6.56
C GLU A 159 -18.59 -31.48 -5.78
N ASP A 160 -17.63 -32.30 -6.22
CA ASP A 160 -17.45 -33.65 -5.68
C ASP A 160 -16.75 -33.62 -4.32
N VAL A 161 -15.78 -32.72 -4.13
CA VAL A 161 -14.89 -32.71 -2.96
C VAL A 161 -15.25 -31.61 -1.97
N LEU A 162 -15.50 -30.38 -2.43
CA LEU A 162 -15.74 -29.25 -1.53
C LEU A 162 -17.18 -29.25 -1.02
N ARG A 163 -17.33 -28.87 0.25
CA ARG A 163 -18.62 -28.67 0.90
C ARG A 163 -18.65 -27.27 1.46
N LEU A 164 -19.71 -26.53 1.16
CA LEU A 164 -19.93 -25.22 1.72
C LEU A 164 -20.41 -25.37 3.18
N SER A 165 -20.08 -24.36 3.96
CA SER A 165 -20.47 -24.21 5.36
C SER A 165 -21.14 -22.85 5.49
N GLU A 166 -22.11 -22.74 6.37
CA GLU A 166 -22.87 -21.55 6.77
C GLU A 166 -24.14 -21.24 5.95
N GLY A 167 -25.16 -20.79 6.69
CA GLY A 167 -26.44 -20.34 6.18
C GLY A 167 -27.17 -21.40 5.35
N GLN A 168 -27.68 -20.99 4.20
CA GLN A 168 -28.45 -21.84 3.29
C GLN A 168 -27.62 -22.93 2.57
N PHE A 169 -26.29 -22.93 2.75
CA PHE A 169 -25.35 -23.81 2.06
C PHE A 169 -24.66 -24.85 2.96
N GLU A 170 -25.03 -24.92 4.25
CA GLU A 170 -24.46 -25.85 5.22
C GLU A 170 -24.45 -27.31 4.70
N GLY A 171 -23.27 -27.90 4.59
CA GLY A 171 -23.06 -29.29 4.19
C GLY A 171 -23.34 -29.61 2.72
N LYS A 172 -23.72 -28.62 1.89
CA LYS A 172 -24.04 -28.83 0.47
C LYS A 172 -22.77 -28.86 -0.39
N PRO A 173 -22.77 -29.65 -1.50
CA PRO A 173 -21.74 -29.57 -2.53
C PRO A 173 -21.53 -28.14 -3.04
N PHE A 174 -20.28 -27.73 -3.24
CA PHE A 174 -19.98 -26.43 -3.85
C PHE A 174 -20.19 -26.52 -5.36
N LYS A 175 -21.43 -26.30 -5.81
CA LYS A 175 -21.76 -26.20 -7.23
C LYS A 175 -21.33 -24.85 -7.78
N LEU A 176 -20.39 -24.87 -8.72
CA LEU A 176 -19.92 -23.66 -9.39
C LEU A 176 -21.01 -23.10 -10.32
N HIS A 177 -21.22 -21.80 -10.26
CA HIS A 177 -21.98 -21.10 -11.28
C HIS A 177 -21.21 -21.08 -12.62
N PRO A 178 -21.88 -21.01 -13.80
CA PRO A 178 -21.19 -20.98 -15.10
C PRO A 178 -20.06 -19.94 -15.21
N SER A 179 -20.22 -18.74 -14.62
CA SER A 179 -19.14 -17.74 -14.60
C SER A 179 -17.94 -18.17 -13.75
N GLN A 180 -18.17 -18.86 -12.63
CA GLN A 180 -17.10 -19.42 -11.80
C GLN A 180 -16.45 -20.64 -12.48
N ALA A 181 -17.23 -21.51 -13.11
CA ALA A 181 -16.72 -22.64 -13.90
C ALA A 181 -15.83 -22.15 -15.05
N PHE A 182 -16.19 -21.06 -15.73
CA PHE A 182 -15.34 -20.43 -16.75
C PHE A 182 -13.99 -19.96 -16.18
N LYS A 183 -13.97 -19.32 -15.00
CA LYS A 183 -12.73 -18.89 -14.34
C LYS A 183 -11.85 -20.10 -14.00
N ILE A 184 -12.40 -21.10 -13.32
CA ILE A 184 -11.66 -22.31 -12.92
C ILE A 184 -11.18 -23.09 -14.15
N GLY A 185 -12.05 -23.31 -15.13
CA GLY A 185 -11.72 -24.00 -16.37
C GLY A 185 -10.63 -23.30 -17.15
N SER A 186 -10.68 -21.96 -17.25
CA SER A 186 -9.62 -21.18 -17.92
C SER A 186 -8.29 -21.25 -17.17
N LEU A 187 -8.30 -21.07 -15.84
CA LEU A 187 -7.08 -21.08 -15.03
C LEU A 187 -6.34 -22.42 -15.06
N PHE A 188 -7.06 -23.54 -15.10
CA PHE A 188 -6.45 -24.87 -15.02
C PHE A 188 -6.43 -25.66 -16.32
N GLY A 189 -7.21 -25.25 -17.33
CA GLY A 189 -7.26 -25.87 -18.65
C GLY A 189 -6.19 -25.33 -19.60
N TRP A 190 -5.88 -24.03 -19.57
CA TRP A 190 -4.87 -23.46 -20.45
C TRP A 190 -3.43 -23.81 -20.01
N LYS A 191 -2.68 -24.46 -20.90
CA LYS A 191 -1.32 -24.94 -20.66
C LYS A 191 -0.34 -24.47 -21.73
N GLN A 192 0.93 -24.39 -21.34
CA GLN A 192 2.07 -24.24 -22.23
C GLN A 192 2.47 -25.60 -22.81
N ALA A 193 3.24 -25.60 -23.90
CA ALA A 193 3.74 -26.82 -24.55
C ALA A 193 4.46 -27.79 -23.59
N ASP A 194 5.08 -27.31 -22.51
CA ASP A 194 5.74 -28.15 -21.49
C ASP A 194 4.78 -28.75 -20.45
N GLY A 195 3.47 -28.55 -20.61
CA GLY A 195 2.41 -29.03 -19.73
C GLY A 195 2.16 -28.16 -18.49
N THR A 196 2.91 -27.07 -18.28
CA THR A 196 2.71 -26.15 -17.16
C THR A 196 1.55 -25.19 -17.41
N ARG A 197 0.99 -24.60 -16.34
CA ARG A 197 -0.12 -23.66 -16.44
C ARG A 197 0.29 -22.39 -17.21
N ARG A 198 -0.57 -21.95 -18.14
CA ARG A 198 -0.44 -20.67 -18.84
C ARG A 198 -0.59 -19.50 -17.87
N PHE A 199 -1.75 -19.40 -17.24
CA PHE A 199 -2.09 -18.27 -16.38
C PHE A 199 -1.40 -18.39 -15.03
N ARG A 200 -0.42 -17.51 -14.76
CA ARG A 200 0.31 -17.44 -13.48
C ARG A 200 -0.18 -16.29 -12.61
N ARG A 201 -0.96 -15.38 -13.19
CA ARG A 201 -1.66 -14.29 -12.51
C ARG A 201 -3.12 -14.32 -12.91
N ALA A 202 -4.00 -13.97 -11.99
CA ALA A 202 -5.43 -13.87 -12.21
C ALA A 202 -5.98 -12.71 -11.41
N TYR A 203 -6.70 -11.81 -12.08
CA TYR A 203 -7.38 -10.68 -11.44
C TYR A 203 -8.89 -10.79 -11.67
N ILE A 204 -9.63 -10.88 -10.57
CA ILE A 204 -11.09 -11.04 -10.56
C ILE A 204 -11.71 -9.87 -9.79
N GLU A 205 -12.45 -9.03 -10.49
CA GLU A 205 -13.16 -7.89 -9.92
C GLU A 205 -14.65 -8.07 -10.14
N GLU A 206 -15.42 -8.16 -9.04
CA GLU A 206 -16.87 -8.37 -9.09
C GLU A 206 -17.56 -7.71 -7.89
N GLY A 207 -18.87 -7.50 -8.00
CA GLY A 207 -19.68 -6.93 -6.92
C GLY A 207 -19.67 -7.79 -5.64
N LYS A 208 -20.03 -7.18 -4.52
CA LYS A 208 -20.07 -7.83 -3.21
C LYS A 208 -21.18 -8.88 -3.18
N GLY A 209 -20.84 -10.11 -2.79
CA GLY A 209 -21.78 -11.24 -2.70
C GLY A 209 -21.69 -12.27 -3.85
N ASN A 210 -20.82 -12.08 -4.85
CA ASN A 210 -20.63 -13.04 -5.97
C ASN A 210 -19.80 -14.30 -5.61
N GLY A 211 -19.56 -14.57 -4.32
CA GLY A 211 -18.88 -15.79 -3.88
C GLY A 211 -17.38 -15.85 -4.20
N LYS A 212 -16.69 -14.70 -4.28
CA LYS A 212 -15.25 -14.61 -4.58
C LYS A 212 -14.37 -15.32 -3.55
N SER A 213 -14.50 -15.00 -2.25
CA SER A 213 -13.65 -15.55 -1.19
C SER A 213 -13.81 -17.08 -1.01
N PRO A 214 -15.03 -17.65 -1.01
CA PRO A 214 -15.19 -19.11 -1.03
C PRO A 214 -14.54 -19.78 -2.25
N MET A 215 -14.67 -19.19 -3.45
CA MET A 215 -14.02 -19.70 -4.66
C MET A 215 -12.48 -19.67 -4.51
N ALA A 216 -11.92 -18.60 -3.98
CA ALA A 216 -10.49 -18.49 -3.71
C ALA A 216 -10.00 -19.53 -2.67
N GLY A 217 -10.80 -19.80 -1.63
CA GLY A 217 -10.55 -20.88 -0.68
C GLY A 217 -10.51 -22.26 -1.36
N GLY A 218 -11.42 -22.53 -2.29
CA GLY A 218 -11.40 -23.75 -3.10
C GLY A 218 -10.15 -23.87 -3.98
N ILE A 219 -9.72 -22.78 -4.63
CA ILE A 219 -8.47 -22.73 -5.40
C ILE A 219 -7.26 -22.99 -4.49
N ALA A 220 -7.25 -22.45 -3.27
CA ALA A 220 -6.19 -22.70 -2.30
C ALA A 220 -6.07 -24.19 -1.96
N LEU A 221 -7.21 -24.87 -1.76
CA LEU A 221 -7.25 -26.31 -1.50
C LEU A 221 -6.81 -27.14 -2.71
N ILE A 222 -7.12 -26.69 -3.94
CA ILE A 222 -6.57 -27.29 -5.15
C ILE A 222 -5.03 -27.18 -5.14
N GLY A 223 -4.49 -25.99 -4.92
CA GLY A 223 -3.04 -25.76 -4.83
C GLY A 223 -2.36 -26.60 -3.74
N LEU A 224 -3.06 -26.83 -2.63
CA LEU A 224 -2.56 -27.58 -1.48
C LEU A 224 -2.47 -29.09 -1.72
N CYS A 225 -3.50 -29.70 -2.33
CA CYS A 225 -3.59 -31.18 -2.39
C CYS A 225 -3.99 -31.78 -3.74
N ALA A 226 -4.34 -30.97 -4.74
CA ALA A 226 -4.85 -31.46 -6.02
C ALA A 226 -4.11 -30.88 -7.26
N ASP A 227 -3.07 -30.07 -7.08
CA ASP A 227 -2.29 -29.46 -8.17
C ASP A 227 -1.00 -30.20 -8.54
N GLN A 228 -0.74 -31.35 -7.88
CA GLN A 228 0.40 -32.24 -8.14
C GLN A 228 1.78 -31.61 -7.92
N GLU A 229 1.86 -30.57 -7.08
CA GLU A 229 3.11 -29.93 -6.66
C GLU A 229 3.58 -30.49 -5.30
N ALA A 230 4.85 -30.89 -5.22
CA ALA A 230 5.46 -31.29 -3.96
C ALA A 230 5.90 -30.08 -3.14
N GLY A 231 5.67 -30.13 -1.84
CA GLY A 231 6.01 -29.06 -0.90
C GLY A 231 5.32 -27.74 -1.20
N ALA A 232 4.11 -27.76 -1.75
CA ALA A 232 3.37 -26.55 -2.13
C ALA A 232 3.10 -25.67 -0.91
N GLN A 233 3.55 -24.41 -0.99
CA GLN A 233 3.26 -23.39 0.02
C GLN A 233 2.14 -22.51 -0.51
N VAL A 234 0.99 -22.53 0.16
CA VAL A 234 -0.17 -21.75 -0.21
C VAL A 234 -0.36 -20.64 0.83
N TYR A 235 -0.65 -19.42 0.38
CA TYR A 235 -0.84 -18.29 1.29
C TYR A 235 -2.10 -17.48 0.98
N ALA A 236 -2.81 -17.09 2.03
CA ALA A 236 -3.86 -16.07 1.97
C ALA A 236 -3.23 -14.74 2.36
N VAL A 237 -3.51 -13.70 1.59
CA VAL A 237 -2.92 -12.37 1.73
C VAL A 237 -4.03 -11.33 1.68
N ALA A 238 -3.93 -10.32 2.55
CA ALA A 238 -4.81 -9.14 2.59
C ALA A 238 -4.03 -7.97 3.21
N SER A 239 -4.64 -6.79 3.34
CA SER A 239 -4.03 -5.61 3.99
C SER A 239 -3.57 -5.90 5.42
N HIS A 240 -4.38 -6.65 6.17
CA HIS A 240 -4.09 -7.08 7.54
C HIS A 240 -4.27 -8.60 7.71
N LYS A 241 -3.55 -9.19 8.68
CA LYS A 241 -3.57 -10.63 8.92
C LYS A 241 -4.98 -11.18 9.21
N ASP A 242 -5.79 -10.42 9.95
CA ASP A 242 -7.14 -10.86 10.34
C ASP A 242 -8.09 -10.95 9.15
N GLN A 243 -7.91 -10.07 8.16
CA GLN A 243 -8.63 -10.08 6.89
C GLN A 243 -8.18 -11.26 6.02
N ALA A 244 -6.87 -11.53 5.92
CA ALA A 244 -6.36 -12.75 5.29
C ALA A 244 -6.87 -14.04 5.99
N GLY A 245 -7.13 -13.92 7.30
CA GLY A 245 -7.75 -14.96 8.11
C GLY A 245 -9.20 -15.28 7.72
N ILE A 246 -9.93 -14.36 7.07
CA ILE A 246 -11.31 -14.62 6.61
C ILE A 246 -11.31 -15.71 5.53
N LEU A 247 -10.58 -15.49 4.45
CA LEU A 247 -10.41 -16.47 3.36
C LEU A 247 -9.86 -17.80 3.89
N PHE A 248 -8.87 -17.75 4.77
CA PHE A 248 -8.31 -18.96 5.39
C PHE A 248 -9.34 -19.73 6.22
N ARG A 249 -10.16 -19.05 7.02
CA ARG A 249 -11.22 -19.69 7.81
C ARG A 249 -12.28 -20.34 6.93
N ASP A 250 -12.64 -19.75 5.80
CA ASP A 250 -13.58 -20.37 4.86
C ASP A 250 -13.03 -21.70 4.32
N ALA A 251 -11.74 -21.75 3.98
CA ALA A 251 -11.09 -23.00 3.61
C ALA A 251 -11.06 -24.03 4.75
N VAL A 252 -10.81 -23.60 6.00
CA VAL A 252 -10.88 -24.49 7.18
C VAL A 252 -12.27 -25.12 7.29
N LYS A 253 -13.33 -24.33 7.17
CA LYS A 253 -14.71 -24.85 7.24
C LYS A 253 -15.00 -25.82 6.10
N MET A 254 -14.57 -25.53 4.86
CA MET A 254 -14.70 -26.45 3.73
C MET A 254 -14.00 -27.79 3.97
N VAL A 255 -12.81 -27.78 4.57
CA VAL A 255 -12.07 -29.01 4.91
C VAL A 255 -12.79 -29.79 6.01
N LYS A 256 -13.29 -29.11 7.05
CA LYS A 256 -14.05 -29.77 8.14
C LYS A 256 -15.35 -30.42 7.64
N ALA A 257 -16.03 -29.77 6.69
CA ALA A 257 -17.26 -30.26 6.10
C ALA A 257 -17.05 -31.35 5.04
N SER A 258 -15.87 -31.42 4.41
CA SER A 258 -15.54 -32.42 3.37
C SER A 258 -14.98 -33.71 3.97
N PRO A 259 -15.67 -34.87 3.84
CA PRO A 259 -15.16 -36.14 4.34
C PRO A 259 -13.85 -36.59 3.69
N ALA A 260 -13.65 -36.21 2.41
CA ALA A 260 -12.44 -36.57 1.66
C ALA A 260 -11.22 -35.76 2.11
N LEU A 261 -11.40 -34.45 2.36
CA LEU A 261 -10.31 -33.58 2.80
C LEU A 261 -10.00 -33.75 4.29
N LYS A 262 -11.02 -33.91 5.15
CA LYS A 262 -10.85 -34.15 6.59
C LYS A 262 -9.97 -35.36 6.92
N LYS A 263 -9.96 -36.38 6.04
CA LYS A 263 -9.11 -37.58 6.19
C LYS A 263 -7.66 -37.37 5.72
N ARG A 264 -7.37 -36.31 4.97
CA ARG A 264 -6.09 -36.10 4.27
C ARG A 264 -5.35 -34.86 4.76
N LEU A 265 -6.06 -33.91 5.37
CA LEU A 265 -5.53 -32.63 5.81
C LEU A 265 -5.61 -32.53 7.34
N GLU A 266 -4.57 -31.97 7.94
CA GLU A 266 -4.47 -31.73 9.38
C GLU A 266 -4.38 -30.23 9.67
N PHE A 267 -4.87 -29.82 10.84
CA PHE A 267 -4.81 -28.43 11.27
C PHE A 267 -3.71 -28.23 12.32
N SER A 268 -3.11 -27.04 12.34
CA SER A 268 -2.29 -26.61 13.49
C SER A 268 -2.95 -25.43 14.19
N GLY A 269 -2.93 -25.47 15.52
CA GLY A 269 -3.67 -24.56 16.40
C GLY A 269 -4.73 -25.30 17.23
N GLY A 270 -5.33 -24.59 18.19
CA GLY A 270 -6.50 -25.09 18.91
C GLY A 270 -7.77 -24.95 18.05
N GLU A 271 -8.84 -25.64 18.44
CA GLU A 271 -10.14 -25.52 17.77
C GLU A 271 -10.62 -24.07 17.77
N GLY A 272 -10.96 -23.55 16.58
CA GLY A 272 -11.35 -22.14 16.38
C GLY A 272 -10.19 -21.15 16.34
N LYS A 273 -8.95 -21.61 16.45
CA LYS A 273 -7.70 -20.81 16.38
C LYS A 273 -6.70 -21.42 15.39
N GLU A 274 -7.20 -22.09 14.36
CA GLU A 274 -6.38 -22.71 13.32
C GLU A 274 -5.59 -21.63 12.57
N TYR A 275 -4.31 -21.87 12.34
CA TYR A 275 -3.43 -20.96 11.58
C TYR A 275 -2.69 -21.67 10.44
N ASN A 276 -2.91 -22.97 10.26
CA ASN A 276 -2.26 -23.79 9.25
C ASN A 276 -3.15 -24.99 8.86
N ILE A 277 -3.25 -25.27 7.56
CA ILE A 277 -3.77 -26.53 7.01
C ILE A 277 -2.60 -27.26 6.35
N ALA A 278 -2.27 -28.46 6.83
CA ALA A 278 -1.15 -29.26 6.35
C ALA A 278 -1.63 -30.46 5.53
N HIS A 279 -0.95 -30.74 4.42
CA HIS A 279 -1.04 -31.99 3.67
C HIS A 279 0.30 -32.72 3.78
N HIS A 280 0.43 -33.59 4.79
CA HIS A 280 1.69 -34.24 5.13
C HIS A 280 2.25 -35.11 4.01
N LYS A 281 1.39 -35.76 3.22
CA LYS A 281 1.82 -36.63 2.11
C LYS A 281 2.69 -35.90 1.09
N SER A 282 2.36 -34.65 0.77
CA SER A 282 3.16 -33.82 -0.15
C SER A 282 3.98 -32.76 0.58
N GLN A 283 4.10 -32.81 1.92
CA GLN A 283 4.80 -31.78 2.72
C GLN A 283 4.32 -30.34 2.42
N SER A 284 3.05 -30.19 2.07
CA SER A 284 2.45 -28.93 1.61
C SER A 284 1.64 -28.28 2.72
N TYR A 285 1.47 -26.96 2.68
CA TYR A 285 0.68 -26.25 3.69
C TYR A 285 0.00 -25.00 3.15
N PHE A 286 -1.09 -24.60 3.82
CA PHE A 286 -1.81 -23.36 3.58
C PHE A 286 -1.88 -22.52 4.87
N ARG A 287 -1.49 -21.25 4.81
CA ARG A 287 -1.46 -20.32 5.97
C ARG A 287 -1.92 -18.91 5.60
N PRO A 288 -2.51 -18.14 6.52
CA PRO A 288 -2.64 -16.70 6.36
C PRO A 288 -1.27 -16.03 6.54
N ALA A 289 -0.88 -15.18 5.60
CA ALA A 289 0.34 -14.38 5.65
C ALA A 289 0.01 -12.91 5.91
N SER A 290 0.92 -12.22 6.60
CA SER A 290 0.82 -10.77 6.82
C SER A 290 2.15 -10.07 6.51
N ARG A 291 2.06 -8.76 6.36
CA ARG A 291 3.16 -7.84 6.02
C ARG A 291 4.36 -7.94 6.98
N ASP A 292 4.14 -8.38 8.22
CA ASP A 292 5.18 -8.47 9.27
C ASP A 292 6.14 -9.66 9.16
N VAL A 293 5.84 -10.65 8.32
CA VAL A 293 6.69 -11.84 8.21
C VAL A 293 7.90 -11.59 7.31
N GLY A 294 7.88 -10.55 6.47
CA GLY A 294 9.04 -10.08 5.69
C GLY A 294 10.26 -9.68 6.54
N LYS A 295 10.09 -9.49 7.86
CA LYS A 295 11.17 -9.21 8.82
C LYS A 295 11.96 -10.45 9.26
N THR A 296 11.55 -11.67 8.90
CA THR A 296 12.17 -12.93 9.37
C THR A 296 13.16 -13.60 8.40
N GLY A 297 13.47 -12.97 7.26
CA GLY A 297 14.53 -13.44 6.34
C GLY A 297 14.28 -14.78 5.63
N SER A 298 13.15 -15.46 5.88
CA SER A 298 12.78 -16.66 5.11
C SER A 298 12.12 -16.21 3.80
N GLY A 299 12.84 -16.33 2.69
CA GLY A 299 12.27 -16.10 1.37
C GLY A 299 11.10 -17.04 1.14
N TYR A 300 9.89 -16.51 1.09
CA TYR A 300 8.68 -17.26 0.75
C TYR A 300 8.90 -18.06 -0.54
N ARG A 301 8.44 -19.31 -0.57
CA ARG A 301 8.46 -20.17 -1.78
C ARG A 301 7.04 -20.57 -2.17
N PRO A 302 6.14 -19.59 -2.36
CA PRO A 302 4.75 -19.85 -2.61
C PRO A 302 4.59 -20.61 -3.91
N HIS A 303 3.71 -21.59 -3.90
CA HIS A 303 3.11 -22.15 -5.10
C HIS A 303 1.89 -21.29 -5.47
N PHE A 304 0.96 -21.12 -4.53
CA PHE A 304 -0.27 -20.34 -4.73
C PHE A 304 -0.35 -19.18 -3.72
N VAL A 305 -0.80 -18.03 -4.19
CA VAL A 305 -1.03 -16.82 -3.39
C VAL A 305 -2.43 -16.33 -3.69
N LEU A 306 -3.26 -16.22 -2.67
CA LEU A 306 -4.66 -15.81 -2.76
C LEU A 306 -4.76 -14.44 -2.08
N ALA A 307 -4.81 -13.38 -2.87
CA ALA A 307 -4.93 -12.01 -2.40
C ALA A 307 -6.41 -11.61 -2.38
N ASP A 308 -6.95 -11.36 -1.18
CA ASP A 308 -8.33 -10.91 -0.98
C ASP A 308 -8.38 -9.41 -0.69
N GLU A 309 -9.45 -8.77 -1.13
CA GLU A 309 -9.73 -7.33 -0.98
C GLU A 309 -8.54 -6.44 -1.41
N VAL A 310 -8.03 -6.65 -2.63
CA VAL A 310 -6.88 -5.89 -3.16
C VAL A 310 -7.12 -4.37 -3.13
N HIS A 311 -8.36 -3.91 -3.30
CA HIS A 311 -8.72 -2.48 -3.22
C HIS A 311 -8.50 -1.84 -1.84
N GLU A 312 -8.40 -2.62 -0.77
CA GLU A 312 -8.12 -2.13 0.58
C GLU A 312 -6.59 -2.14 0.89
N MET A 313 -5.74 -2.56 -0.05
CA MET A 313 -4.30 -2.66 0.17
C MET A 313 -3.62 -1.30 -0.02
N ALA A 314 -2.92 -0.84 1.03
CA ALA A 314 -2.21 0.44 1.01
C ALA A 314 -1.06 0.53 -0.03
N ASP A 315 -0.36 -0.58 -0.30
CA ASP A 315 0.62 -0.68 -1.39
C ASP A 315 0.81 -2.13 -1.88
N GLY A 316 1.42 -2.30 -3.05
CA GLY A 316 1.60 -3.60 -3.71
C GLY A 316 2.74 -4.47 -3.17
N LYS A 317 3.47 -4.04 -2.14
CA LYS A 317 4.71 -4.71 -1.69
C LYS A 317 4.52 -6.16 -1.28
N ILE A 318 3.38 -6.50 -0.67
CA ILE A 318 3.09 -7.88 -0.24
C ILE A 318 2.82 -8.79 -1.45
N ILE A 319 2.16 -8.27 -2.49
CA ILE A 319 1.92 -8.98 -3.74
C ILE A 319 3.26 -9.21 -4.46
N GLU A 320 4.06 -8.15 -4.61
CA GLU A 320 5.41 -8.22 -5.22
C GLU A 320 6.33 -9.20 -4.47
N MET A 321 6.35 -9.16 -3.14
CA MET A 321 7.16 -10.06 -2.32
C MET A 321 6.77 -11.53 -2.53
N MET A 322 5.46 -11.81 -2.55
CA MET A 322 4.94 -13.16 -2.75
C MET A 322 5.21 -13.66 -4.17
N GLU A 323 5.00 -12.82 -5.17
CA GLU A 323 5.28 -13.15 -6.57
C GLU A 323 6.77 -13.39 -6.81
N ASN A 324 7.67 -12.59 -6.23
CA ASN A 324 9.12 -12.81 -6.31
C ASN A 324 9.54 -14.17 -5.72
N GLY A 325 8.73 -14.75 -4.83
CA GLY A 325 8.92 -16.10 -4.29
C GLY A 325 8.64 -17.23 -5.29
N PHE A 326 7.99 -16.96 -6.43
CA PHE A 326 7.64 -17.96 -7.45
C PHE A 326 8.84 -18.56 -8.20
N LYS A 327 10.04 -17.99 -8.05
CA LYS A 327 11.27 -18.36 -8.78
C LYS A 327 11.62 -19.86 -8.81
N PHE A 328 11.14 -20.66 -7.87
CA PHE A 328 11.41 -22.10 -7.79
C PHE A 328 10.21 -23.00 -8.15
N ARG A 329 9.09 -22.43 -8.61
CA ARG A 329 7.87 -23.17 -8.95
C ARG A 329 7.63 -23.16 -10.44
N ARG A 330 7.25 -24.33 -10.99
CA ARG A 330 6.98 -24.48 -12.43
C ARG A 330 5.60 -23.97 -12.84
N SER A 331 4.61 -24.12 -11.96
CA SER A 331 3.22 -23.73 -12.21
C SER A 331 2.61 -22.93 -11.05
N PRO A 332 3.21 -21.78 -10.64
CA PRO A 332 2.66 -20.96 -9.57
C PRO A 332 1.39 -20.22 -10.00
N LEU A 333 0.62 -19.70 -9.04
CA LEU A 333 -0.55 -18.86 -9.29
C LEU A 333 -0.69 -17.75 -8.24
N LEU A 334 -0.71 -16.50 -8.70
CA LEU A 334 -1.23 -15.35 -7.94
C LEU A 334 -2.69 -15.13 -8.34
N PHE A 335 -3.61 -15.33 -7.41
CA PHE A 335 -5.04 -15.17 -7.60
C PHE A 335 -5.55 -14.00 -6.75
N MET A 336 -5.90 -12.92 -7.42
CA MET A 336 -6.34 -11.66 -6.83
C MET A 336 -7.85 -11.54 -6.99
N ILE A 337 -8.55 -11.34 -5.89
CA ILE A 337 -9.99 -11.05 -5.88
C ILE A 337 -10.24 -9.72 -5.20
N THR A 338 -11.15 -8.92 -5.76
CA THR A 338 -11.47 -7.61 -5.20
C THR A 338 -12.86 -7.13 -5.62
N ASN A 339 -13.34 -6.10 -4.93
CA ASN A 339 -14.30 -5.15 -5.44
C ASN A 339 -13.57 -3.96 -6.08
N SER A 340 -14.27 -3.12 -6.84
CA SER A 340 -13.69 -1.87 -7.35
C SER A 340 -13.23 -0.97 -6.20
N GLY A 341 -12.17 -0.19 -6.44
CA GLY A 341 -11.62 0.76 -5.47
C GLY A 341 -12.10 2.20 -5.71
N SER A 342 -11.57 3.13 -4.91
CA SER A 342 -11.80 4.57 -5.09
C SER A 342 -10.53 5.40 -5.27
N ASP A 343 -9.35 4.76 -5.14
CA ASP A 343 -8.06 5.40 -5.39
C ASP A 343 -7.44 4.82 -6.66
N ARG A 344 -7.34 5.65 -7.69
CA ARG A 344 -6.72 5.33 -8.98
C ARG A 344 -5.18 5.35 -8.94
N ASN A 345 -4.55 5.69 -7.81
CA ASN A 345 -3.13 5.47 -7.60
C ASN A 345 -2.84 4.19 -6.80
N SER A 346 -3.89 3.43 -6.44
CA SER A 346 -3.76 2.20 -5.65
C SER A 346 -3.20 1.04 -6.48
N VAL A 347 -2.67 0.03 -5.79
CA VAL A 347 -2.28 -1.24 -6.42
C VAL A 347 -3.47 -1.90 -7.14
N ALA A 348 -4.68 -1.77 -6.61
CA ALA A 348 -5.86 -2.35 -7.22
C ALA A 348 -6.20 -1.72 -8.57
N TRP A 349 -5.97 -0.41 -8.74
CA TRP A 349 -6.16 0.26 -10.03
C TRP A 349 -5.12 -0.16 -11.05
N ALA A 350 -3.85 -0.26 -10.65
CA ALA A 350 -2.80 -0.75 -11.54
C ALA A 350 -3.09 -2.17 -12.05
N GLU A 351 -3.59 -3.06 -11.19
CA GLU A 351 -4.02 -4.40 -11.58
C GLU A 351 -5.30 -4.39 -12.43
N HIS A 352 -6.26 -3.50 -12.13
CA HIS A 352 -7.48 -3.29 -12.94
C HIS A 352 -7.11 -2.87 -14.37
N GLU A 353 -6.29 -1.82 -14.53
CA GLU A 353 -5.84 -1.34 -15.82
C GLU A 353 -5.16 -2.44 -16.63
N HIS A 354 -4.25 -3.20 -16.00
CA HIS A 354 -3.58 -4.31 -16.65
C HIS A 354 -4.57 -5.38 -17.09
N ALA A 355 -5.49 -5.78 -16.20
CA ALA A 355 -6.49 -6.80 -16.48
C ALA A 355 -7.43 -6.41 -17.63
N VAL A 356 -7.86 -5.16 -17.71
CA VAL A 356 -8.71 -4.64 -18.78
C VAL A 356 -7.97 -4.62 -20.13
N LYS A 357 -6.74 -4.10 -20.15
CA LYS A 357 -5.85 -4.10 -21.33
C LYS A 357 -5.63 -5.52 -21.86
N VAL A 358 -5.34 -6.45 -20.94
CA VAL A 358 -5.09 -7.86 -21.25
C VAL A 358 -6.34 -8.60 -21.76
N ALA A 359 -7.54 -8.24 -21.31
CA ALA A 359 -8.79 -8.83 -21.80
C ALA A 359 -9.14 -8.32 -23.22
N ALA A 360 -9.00 -7.02 -23.45
CA ALA A 360 -9.34 -6.38 -24.72
C ALA A 360 -8.27 -6.58 -25.81
N GLY A 361 -7.01 -6.70 -25.41
CA GLY A 361 -5.86 -6.86 -26.30
C GLY A 361 -5.39 -5.55 -26.94
N HIS A 362 -5.48 -4.42 -26.23
CA HIS A 362 -4.82 -3.16 -26.60
C HIS A 362 -4.64 -2.24 -25.38
N THR A 363 -3.74 -1.25 -25.47
CA THR A 363 -3.34 -0.40 -24.32
C THR A 363 -4.37 0.67 -23.93
N GLU A 364 -5.32 0.98 -24.81
CA GLU A 364 -6.34 2.01 -24.58
C GLU A 364 -7.64 1.47 -23.96
N ALA A 365 -7.66 0.17 -23.64
CA ALA A 365 -8.82 -0.60 -23.22
C ALA A 365 -9.59 -0.07 -22.00
N VAL A 366 -8.92 0.74 -21.17
CA VAL A 366 -9.50 1.36 -19.97
C VAL A 366 -10.54 2.41 -20.34
N ASN A 367 -10.31 3.14 -21.45
CA ASN A 367 -11.23 4.17 -21.93
C ASN A 367 -12.06 3.70 -23.14
N ASP A 368 -11.60 2.67 -23.85
CA ASP A 368 -12.30 2.07 -24.98
C ASP A 368 -12.32 0.55 -24.81
N PRO A 369 -13.42 -0.06 -24.37
CA PRO A 369 -13.48 -1.51 -24.15
C PRO A 369 -13.58 -2.32 -25.44
N THR A 370 -13.25 -1.77 -26.60
CA THR A 370 -13.27 -2.49 -27.89
C THR A 370 -12.34 -3.71 -27.87
N PHE A 371 -12.80 -4.83 -28.42
CA PHE A 371 -11.97 -6.03 -28.51
C PHE A 371 -11.09 -5.99 -29.76
N ILE A 372 -9.77 -5.90 -29.57
CA ILE A 372 -8.77 -6.02 -30.65
C ILE A 372 -8.15 -7.42 -30.66
N GLY A 373 -7.94 -8.00 -29.47
CA GLY A 373 -7.50 -9.39 -29.32
C GLY A 373 -6.01 -9.63 -29.56
N GLU A 374 -5.17 -8.59 -29.51
CA GLU A 374 -3.72 -8.76 -29.53
C GLU A 374 -3.19 -9.28 -28.18
N PRO A 375 -2.24 -10.23 -28.16
CA PRO A 375 -1.67 -10.74 -26.92
C PRO A 375 -0.75 -9.71 -26.23
N ILE A 376 -1.26 -9.01 -25.20
CA ILE A 376 -0.44 -8.14 -24.34
C ILE A 376 0.34 -8.94 -23.29
N ASP A 377 -0.37 -9.80 -22.54
CA ASP A 377 0.21 -10.68 -21.53
C ASP A 377 -0.55 -12.01 -21.50
N ASP A 378 0.14 -13.07 -21.92
CA ASP A 378 -0.42 -14.42 -21.94
C ASP A 378 -0.44 -15.13 -20.59
N ARG A 379 0.21 -14.58 -19.57
CA ARG A 379 0.27 -15.16 -18.22
C ARG A 379 -0.80 -14.62 -17.29
N THR A 380 -1.51 -13.56 -17.68
CA THR A 380 -2.58 -12.96 -16.87
C THR A 380 -3.97 -13.35 -17.38
N PHE A 381 -4.75 -13.97 -16.49
CA PHE A 381 -6.18 -14.17 -16.65
C PHE A 381 -6.93 -12.95 -16.07
N SER A 382 -7.92 -12.46 -16.80
CA SER A 382 -8.71 -11.29 -16.41
C SER A 382 -10.19 -11.65 -16.41
N PHE A 383 -10.88 -11.31 -15.32
CA PHE A 383 -12.34 -11.32 -15.25
C PHE A 383 -12.79 -10.09 -14.46
N VAL A 384 -13.04 -9.01 -15.18
CA VAL A 384 -13.46 -7.72 -14.61
C VAL A 384 -14.92 -7.49 -14.96
N CYS A 385 -15.78 -7.51 -13.94
CA CYS A 385 -17.15 -7.05 -14.06
C CYS A 385 -17.19 -5.52 -14.07
N GLY A 386 -18.10 -4.97 -14.87
CA GLY A 386 -18.30 -3.54 -15.04
C GLY A 386 -19.56 -3.30 -15.84
N LEU A 387 -20.02 -2.05 -15.86
CA LEU A 387 -21.17 -1.64 -16.64
C LEU A 387 -20.74 -1.10 -18.01
N ASP A 388 -21.66 -1.08 -18.97
CA ASP A 388 -21.46 -0.36 -20.23
C ASP A 388 -21.60 1.15 -20.02
N GLU A 389 -21.05 1.97 -20.91
CA GLU A 389 -21.04 3.44 -20.78
C GLU A 389 -22.44 4.05 -20.61
N ASP A 390 -23.45 3.47 -21.29
CA ASP A 390 -24.84 3.93 -21.25
C ASP A 390 -25.70 3.24 -20.16
N ASP A 391 -25.12 2.38 -19.33
CA ASP A 391 -25.88 1.71 -18.25
C ASP A 391 -26.03 2.63 -17.03
N ASP A 392 -27.25 2.80 -16.55
CA ASP A 392 -27.54 3.42 -15.26
C ASP A 392 -27.99 2.38 -14.22
N PRO A 393 -27.18 2.01 -13.23
CA PRO A 393 -27.56 1.02 -12.21
C PRO A 393 -28.60 1.52 -11.21
N LEU A 394 -28.83 2.84 -11.11
CA LEU A 394 -29.84 3.39 -10.22
C LEU A 394 -31.23 3.33 -10.84
N GLU A 395 -31.33 3.43 -12.17
CA GLU A 395 -32.60 3.46 -12.89
C GLU A 395 -32.90 2.18 -13.67
N ASP A 396 -31.90 1.38 -14.06
CA ASP A 396 -32.08 0.15 -14.84
C ASP A 396 -31.58 -1.12 -14.14
N PRO A 397 -32.47 -1.89 -13.49
CA PRO A 397 -32.12 -3.17 -12.88
C PRO A 397 -31.59 -4.24 -13.85
N ARG A 398 -31.78 -4.09 -15.16
CA ARG A 398 -31.32 -5.07 -16.17
C ARG A 398 -29.80 -5.08 -16.29
N CYS A 399 -29.12 -3.98 -15.95
CA CYS A 399 -27.66 -3.91 -16.01
C CYS A 399 -26.98 -4.57 -14.79
N TRP A 400 -27.71 -4.80 -13.68
CA TRP A 400 -27.14 -5.31 -12.42
C TRP A 400 -26.42 -6.65 -12.57
N VAL A 401 -26.88 -7.51 -13.47
CA VAL A 401 -26.28 -8.82 -13.76
C VAL A 401 -24.88 -8.71 -14.38
N LYS A 402 -24.55 -7.57 -15.02
CA LYS A 402 -23.22 -7.31 -15.60
C LYS A 402 -22.16 -7.16 -14.51
N ALA A 403 -22.51 -6.51 -13.40
CA ALA A 403 -21.67 -6.37 -12.21
C ALA A 403 -21.79 -7.56 -11.24
N ASN A 404 -22.91 -8.29 -11.28
CA ASN A 404 -23.25 -9.38 -10.38
C ASN A 404 -23.69 -10.64 -11.13
N PRO A 405 -22.76 -11.44 -11.69
CA PRO A 405 -23.10 -12.66 -12.42
C PRO A 405 -23.87 -13.70 -11.61
N MET A 406 -23.85 -13.62 -10.27
CA MET A 406 -24.56 -14.53 -9.36
C MET A 406 -25.93 -13.99 -8.90
N LEU A 407 -26.44 -12.94 -9.54
CA LEU A 407 -27.76 -12.37 -9.24
C LEU A 407 -28.86 -13.43 -9.41
N GLY A 408 -29.71 -13.57 -8.39
CA GLY A 408 -30.75 -14.59 -8.30
C GLY A 408 -30.30 -15.91 -7.66
N ILE A 409 -29.01 -16.06 -7.31
CA ILE A 409 -28.46 -17.26 -6.67
C ILE A 409 -27.96 -16.95 -5.26
N THR A 410 -26.95 -16.06 -5.15
CA THR A 410 -26.39 -15.65 -3.85
C THR A 410 -26.88 -14.26 -3.45
N ILE A 411 -27.01 -13.36 -4.41
CA ILE A 411 -27.52 -12.00 -4.24
C ILE A 411 -28.94 -11.98 -4.80
N THR A 412 -29.91 -11.45 -4.06
CA THR A 412 -31.28 -11.32 -4.55
C THR A 412 -31.51 -9.94 -5.18
N GLN A 413 -32.52 -9.85 -6.05
CA GLN A 413 -32.87 -8.58 -6.68
C GLN A 413 -33.40 -7.58 -5.63
N GLU A 414 -34.12 -8.05 -4.61
CA GLU A 414 -34.62 -7.20 -3.52
C GLU A 414 -33.48 -6.58 -2.71
N TYR A 415 -32.39 -7.33 -2.46
CA TYR A 415 -31.23 -6.80 -1.76
C TYR A 415 -30.55 -5.67 -2.53
N LEU A 416 -30.32 -5.85 -3.84
CA LEU A 416 -29.72 -4.79 -4.67
C LEU A 416 -30.65 -3.59 -4.81
N GLN A 417 -31.96 -3.82 -4.95
CA GLN A 417 -32.94 -2.74 -4.96
C GLN A 417 -32.87 -1.91 -3.68
N GLY A 418 -32.82 -2.56 -2.50
CA GLY A 418 -32.66 -1.84 -1.23
C GLY A 418 -31.35 -1.05 -1.12
N ARG A 419 -30.27 -1.50 -1.78
CA ARG A 419 -29.03 -0.72 -1.89
C ARG A 419 -29.20 0.46 -2.84
N VAL A 420 -29.85 0.28 -3.99
CA VAL A 420 -30.13 1.39 -4.91
C VAL A 420 -31.02 2.45 -4.26
N ASP A 421 -32.07 2.04 -3.55
CA ASP A 421 -32.96 2.96 -2.84
C ASP A 421 -32.18 3.75 -1.77
N LEU A 422 -31.27 3.08 -1.05
CA LEU A 422 -30.39 3.73 -0.08
C LEU A 422 -29.44 4.74 -0.75
N ALA A 423 -28.87 4.39 -1.91
CA ALA A 423 -28.02 5.30 -2.68
C ALA A 423 -28.78 6.55 -3.16
N LYS A 424 -30.04 6.39 -3.57
CA LYS A 424 -30.92 7.50 -3.97
C LYS A 424 -31.32 8.39 -2.78
N GLN A 425 -31.50 7.80 -1.60
CA GLN A 425 -31.91 8.54 -0.39
C GLN A 425 -30.74 9.25 0.31
N ILE A 426 -29.54 8.68 0.25
CA ILE A 426 -28.38 9.15 1.01
C ILE A 426 -27.19 9.37 0.06
N PRO A 427 -26.94 10.63 -0.38
CA PRO A 427 -25.86 10.94 -1.31
C PRO A 427 -24.47 10.47 -0.85
N SER A 428 -24.18 10.51 0.46
CA SER A 428 -22.93 10.01 1.03
C SER A 428 -22.76 8.48 0.99
N LYS A 429 -23.77 7.74 0.54
CA LYS A 429 -23.70 6.29 0.33
C LYS A 429 -23.60 5.90 -1.14
N LEU A 430 -23.78 6.87 -2.05
CA LEU A 430 -23.82 6.63 -3.48
C LEU A 430 -22.51 5.98 -3.96
N ASN A 431 -21.36 6.59 -3.68
CA ASN A 431 -20.06 6.10 -4.15
C ASN A 431 -19.73 4.71 -3.60
N GLU A 432 -19.95 4.49 -2.30
CA GLU A 432 -19.78 3.19 -1.65
C GLU A 432 -20.60 2.09 -2.37
N ILE A 433 -21.85 2.39 -2.74
CA ILE A 433 -22.78 1.44 -3.37
C ILE A 433 -22.42 1.20 -4.84
N LEU A 434 -22.17 2.26 -5.63
CA LEU A 434 -21.71 2.14 -7.01
C LEU A 434 -20.43 1.31 -7.11
N ARG A 435 -19.48 1.55 -6.20
CA ARG A 435 -18.23 0.80 -6.12
C ARG A 435 -18.41 -0.66 -5.71
N LEU A 436 -19.04 -0.90 -4.55
CA LEU A 436 -19.08 -2.24 -3.97
C LEU A 436 -20.13 -3.15 -4.62
N ASN A 437 -21.23 -2.61 -5.15
CA ASN A 437 -22.32 -3.39 -5.73
C ASN A 437 -22.34 -3.37 -7.27
N PHE A 438 -21.85 -2.30 -7.91
CA PHE A 438 -21.96 -2.12 -9.38
C PHE A 438 -20.63 -2.09 -10.12
N CYS A 439 -19.52 -2.31 -9.42
CA CYS A 439 -18.16 -2.35 -9.99
C CYS A 439 -17.78 -1.07 -10.75
N MET A 440 -18.26 0.08 -10.29
CA MET A 440 -17.91 1.38 -10.84
C MET A 440 -16.77 1.97 -10.00
N TRP A 441 -15.67 2.32 -10.64
CA TRP A 441 -14.62 3.06 -9.98
C TRP A 441 -15.09 4.48 -9.73
N THR A 442 -15.40 4.77 -8.47
CA THR A 442 -15.87 6.08 -8.03
C THR A 442 -14.73 6.85 -7.40
N ASP A 443 -14.70 8.13 -7.65
CA ASP A 443 -13.86 9.08 -6.95
C ASP A 443 -14.22 9.14 -5.45
N ALA A 444 -13.21 9.26 -4.57
CA ALA A 444 -13.44 9.27 -3.12
C ALA A 444 -14.42 10.37 -2.67
N ASP A 445 -15.15 10.08 -1.58
CA ASP A 445 -16.43 10.64 -1.10
C ASP A 445 -16.58 12.16 -0.83
N GLN A 446 -15.71 13.06 -1.34
CA GLN A 446 -15.77 14.48 -0.98
C GLN A 446 -15.54 15.49 -2.12
N ALA A 447 -15.98 15.25 -3.35
CA ALA A 447 -16.03 16.32 -4.35
C ALA A 447 -17.17 17.33 -4.04
N TRP A 448 -16.92 18.64 -4.18
CA TRP A 448 -17.90 19.70 -3.88
C TRP A 448 -19.12 19.65 -4.81
N LEU A 449 -18.91 19.53 -6.12
CA LEU A 449 -19.95 19.47 -7.13
C LEU A 449 -19.72 18.28 -8.06
N GLY A 450 -20.74 17.44 -8.23
CA GLY A 450 -20.74 16.36 -9.22
C GLY A 450 -20.95 16.90 -10.65
N ARG A 451 -20.59 16.08 -11.64
CA ARG A 451 -20.69 16.42 -13.07
C ARG A 451 -22.12 16.77 -13.47
N GLU A 452 -23.10 16.05 -12.96
CA GLU A 452 -24.53 16.23 -13.23
C GLU A 452 -25.06 17.61 -12.81
N THR A 453 -24.41 18.25 -11.83
CA THR A 453 -24.76 19.61 -11.38
C THR A 453 -23.97 20.67 -12.15
N LEU A 454 -22.72 20.39 -12.53
CA LEU A 454 -21.82 21.35 -13.18
C LEU A 454 -22.01 21.43 -14.71
N GLU A 455 -22.11 20.29 -15.40
CA GLU A 455 -22.18 20.21 -16.85
C GLU A 455 -23.33 21.02 -17.46
N PRO A 456 -24.56 21.02 -16.91
CA PRO A 456 -25.65 21.85 -17.45
C PRO A 456 -25.39 23.36 -17.36
N ALA A 457 -24.52 23.80 -16.46
CA ALA A 457 -24.15 25.20 -16.29
C ALA A 457 -23.03 25.64 -17.24
N LEU A 458 -22.20 24.71 -17.76
CA LEU A 458 -21.12 25.03 -18.68
C LEU A 458 -21.67 25.37 -20.07
N GLN A 459 -21.45 26.61 -20.52
CA GLN A 459 -21.84 27.07 -21.85
C GLN A 459 -20.70 27.82 -22.54
N SER A 460 -20.81 27.97 -23.86
CA SER A 460 -19.97 28.88 -24.64
C SER A 460 -20.75 30.16 -24.90
N PHE A 461 -20.14 31.30 -24.58
CA PHE A 461 -20.66 32.62 -24.88
C PHE A 461 -19.50 33.63 -24.96
N ASP A 462 -19.73 34.74 -25.65
CA ASP A 462 -18.74 35.81 -25.78
C ASP A 462 -18.94 36.85 -24.68
N THR A 463 -17.89 37.11 -23.90
CA THR A 463 -17.91 38.08 -22.80
C THR A 463 -18.16 39.50 -23.30
N SER A 464 -17.83 39.80 -24.57
CA SER A 464 -18.04 41.12 -25.17
C SER A 464 -19.51 41.55 -25.23
N GLN A 465 -20.43 40.58 -25.23
CA GLN A 465 -21.88 40.82 -25.20
C GLN A 465 -22.36 41.47 -23.91
N HIS A 466 -21.50 41.52 -22.89
CA HIS A 466 -21.79 42.10 -21.59
C HIS A 466 -21.08 43.44 -21.37
N HIS A 467 -20.39 43.99 -22.37
CA HIS A 467 -19.74 45.31 -22.26
C HIS A 467 -20.73 46.39 -21.80
N GLY A 468 -20.25 47.26 -20.90
CA GLY A 468 -21.06 48.31 -20.27
C GLY A 468 -22.09 47.82 -19.25
N LYS A 469 -22.19 46.51 -18.98
CA LYS A 469 -23.01 45.99 -17.87
C LYS A 469 -22.23 46.04 -16.55
N ARG A 470 -22.99 46.01 -15.46
CA ARG A 470 -22.47 45.98 -14.10
C ARG A 470 -21.83 44.63 -13.78
N LEU A 471 -20.54 44.65 -13.43
CA LEU A 471 -19.71 43.46 -13.23
C LEU A 471 -19.29 43.31 -11.76
N HIS A 472 -19.41 42.09 -11.22
CA HIS A 472 -18.90 41.73 -9.91
C HIS A 472 -17.69 40.80 -10.07
N LEU A 473 -16.59 41.11 -9.38
CA LEU A 473 -15.37 40.33 -9.47
C LEU A 473 -15.06 39.62 -8.14
N GLY A 474 -14.36 38.49 -8.22
CA GLY A 474 -13.83 37.74 -7.08
C GLY A 474 -12.37 37.36 -7.33
N LEU A 475 -11.48 37.61 -6.37
CA LEU A 475 -10.04 37.49 -6.53
C LEU A 475 -9.45 36.53 -5.50
N ASP A 476 -8.67 35.55 -5.99
CA ASP A 476 -7.87 34.61 -5.20
C ASP A 476 -6.41 34.69 -5.66
N LEU A 477 -5.53 35.21 -4.81
CA LEU A 477 -4.14 35.56 -5.15
C LEU A 477 -3.14 34.50 -4.68
N SER A 478 -2.19 34.14 -5.54
CA SER A 478 -1.04 33.29 -5.20
C SER A 478 0.28 33.92 -5.65
N GLN A 479 1.41 33.49 -5.07
CA GLN A 479 2.75 33.96 -5.47
C GLN A 479 3.54 32.90 -6.25
N ASN A 480 3.80 31.73 -5.63
CA ASN A 480 4.85 30.82 -6.12
C ASN A 480 4.35 29.38 -6.35
N ARG A 481 3.28 28.96 -5.69
CA ARG A 481 2.92 27.53 -5.58
C ARG A 481 1.57 27.17 -6.18
N ASP A 482 0.59 28.07 -6.08
CA ASP A 482 -0.78 27.85 -6.55
C ASP A 482 -1.08 28.69 -7.80
N ILE A 483 -2.31 28.60 -8.30
CA ILE A 483 -2.82 29.41 -9.42
C ILE A 483 -3.44 30.68 -8.82
N THR A 484 -3.23 31.82 -9.47
CA THR A 484 -4.01 33.03 -9.17
C THR A 484 -5.25 33.05 -10.05
N ALA A 485 -6.41 33.39 -9.51
CA ALA A 485 -7.67 33.39 -10.25
C ALA A 485 -8.48 34.67 -10.03
N LEU A 486 -9.12 35.14 -11.10
CA LEU A 486 -10.08 36.24 -11.11
C LEU A 486 -11.39 35.74 -11.71
N GLY A 487 -12.41 35.59 -10.88
CA GLY A 487 -13.77 35.27 -11.32
C GLY A 487 -14.57 36.53 -11.62
N ALA A 488 -15.37 36.51 -12.68
CA ALA A 488 -16.22 37.61 -13.10
C ALA A 488 -17.67 37.15 -13.25
N VAL A 489 -18.63 37.94 -12.76
CA VAL A 489 -20.06 37.60 -12.74
C VAL A 489 -20.90 38.81 -13.13
N VAL A 490 -21.83 38.61 -14.07
CA VAL A 490 -22.79 39.62 -14.54
C VAL A 490 -24.23 39.10 -14.39
N GLU A 491 -25.13 39.96 -13.91
CA GLU A 491 -26.56 39.67 -13.90
C GLU A 491 -27.16 39.86 -15.30
N THR A 492 -27.96 38.90 -15.76
CA THR A 492 -28.44 38.81 -17.14
C THR A 492 -29.94 38.98 -17.31
N GLY A 493 -30.70 38.81 -16.24
CA GLY A 493 -32.16 38.83 -16.25
C GLY A 493 -32.74 38.14 -15.02
N ALA A 494 -33.95 37.62 -15.14
CA ALA A 494 -34.62 36.87 -14.09
C ALA A 494 -35.37 35.66 -14.65
N LYS A 495 -35.50 34.61 -13.83
CA LYS A 495 -36.18 33.35 -14.13
C LYS A 495 -37.20 33.06 -13.04
N GLU A 496 -38.39 32.61 -13.43
CA GLU A 496 -39.39 32.15 -12.48
C GLU A 496 -38.99 30.79 -11.91
N VAL A 497 -38.97 30.68 -10.59
CA VAL A 497 -38.62 29.47 -9.86
C VAL A 497 -39.74 29.12 -8.88
N LEU A 498 -40.13 27.86 -8.84
CA LEU A 498 -41.07 27.33 -7.85
C LEU A 498 -40.39 27.22 -6.49
N VAL A 499 -40.89 27.97 -5.50
CA VAL A 499 -40.41 27.95 -4.12
C VAL A 499 -41.55 27.50 -3.21
N GLU A 500 -41.25 26.61 -2.28
CA GLU A 500 -42.22 26.16 -1.28
C GLU A 500 -42.14 27.07 -0.04
N VAL A 501 -43.24 27.76 0.26
CA VAL A 501 -43.37 28.63 1.42
C VAL A 501 -44.59 28.13 2.20
N GLU A 502 -44.39 27.75 3.46
CA GLU A 502 -45.45 27.22 4.34
C GLU A 502 -46.25 26.04 3.73
N GLY A 503 -45.57 25.16 2.98
CA GLY A 503 -46.19 23.99 2.35
C GLY A 503 -46.99 24.28 1.07
N LYS A 504 -46.94 25.52 0.54
CA LYS A 504 -47.54 25.91 -0.75
C LYS A 504 -46.45 26.27 -1.76
N LYS A 505 -46.53 25.64 -2.94
CA LYS A 505 -45.66 25.91 -4.09
C LYS A 505 -46.08 27.21 -4.76
N THR A 506 -45.21 28.22 -4.70
CA THR A 506 -45.43 29.56 -5.26
C THR A 506 -44.32 29.90 -6.26
N LEU A 507 -44.68 30.52 -7.38
CA LEU A 507 -43.70 31.01 -8.38
C LEU A 507 -43.10 32.33 -7.88
N VAL A 508 -41.77 32.39 -7.81
CA VAL A 508 -41.00 33.58 -7.43
C VAL A 508 -39.97 33.88 -8.51
N SER A 509 -39.91 35.13 -8.97
CA SER A 509 -38.91 35.58 -9.94
C SER A 509 -37.56 35.82 -9.23
N LYS A 510 -36.49 35.15 -9.70
CA LYS A 510 -35.13 35.25 -9.16
C LYS A 510 -34.12 35.60 -10.26
N PRO A 511 -33.04 36.35 -9.96
CA PRO A 511 -32.06 36.79 -10.96
C PRO A 511 -31.23 35.63 -11.55
N THR A 512 -30.79 35.82 -12.81
CA THR A 512 -29.90 34.91 -13.55
C THR A 512 -28.54 35.55 -13.80
N PHE A 513 -27.49 34.72 -13.96
CA PHE A 513 -26.10 35.15 -13.99
C PHE A 513 -25.30 34.45 -15.09
N ASP A 514 -24.38 35.19 -15.69
CA ASP A 514 -23.28 34.64 -16.51
C ASP A 514 -21.96 34.88 -15.78
N ALA A 515 -21.06 33.90 -15.78
CA ALA A 515 -19.77 34.00 -15.12
C ALA A 515 -18.63 33.33 -15.89
N TRP A 516 -17.41 33.86 -15.73
CA TRP A 516 -16.19 33.35 -16.34
C TRP A 516 -14.98 33.57 -15.42
N VAL A 517 -13.83 32.97 -15.76
CA VAL A 517 -12.59 33.07 -14.97
C VAL A 517 -11.38 33.37 -15.84
N GLU A 518 -10.49 34.20 -15.31
CA GLU A 518 -9.12 34.39 -15.77
C GLU A 518 -8.15 33.76 -14.74
N ALA A 519 -7.13 33.06 -15.21
CA ALA A 519 -6.20 32.33 -14.34
C ALA A 519 -4.73 32.57 -14.73
N TRP A 520 -3.83 32.63 -13.74
CA TRP A 520 -2.40 32.85 -13.93
C TRP A 520 -1.52 31.83 -13.19
N THR A 521 -0.39 31.47 -13.81
CA THR A 521 0.67 30.63 -13.23
C THR A 521 2.07 31.20 -13.56
N PRO A 522 3.13 31.03 -12.75
CA PRO A 522 4.46 31.51 -13.10
C PRO A 522 5.07 30.73 -14.27
N GLY A 523 5.41 31.42 -15.36
CA GLY A 523 5.87 30.84 -16.62
C GLY A 523 7.12 29.98 -16.50
N ASP A 524 8.09 30.38 -15.66
CA ASP A 524 9.39 29.68 -15.56
C ASP A 524 9.27 28.33 -14.83
N THR A 525 8.15 28.09 -14.15
CA THR A 525 7.92 26.87 -13.33
C THR A 525 6.90 25.91 -13.92
N VAL A 526 6.30 26.22 -15.07
CA VAL A 526 5.19 25.45 -15.68
C VAL A 526 5.54 23.97 -15.83
N LYS A 527 6.71 23.63 -16.40
CA LYS A 527 7.11 22.23 -16.60
C LYS A 527 7.29 21.45 -15.30
N ALA A 528 7.87 22.08 -14.28
CA ALA A 528 8.06 21.45 -12.98
C ALA A 528 6.71 21.25 -12.27
N ARG A 529 5.77 22.17 -12.46
CA ARG A 529 4.42 22.10 -11.92
C ARG A 529 3.55 21.08 -12.66
N GLU A 530 3.65 20.98 -13.98
CA GLU A 530 2.97 19.95 -14.78
C GLU A 530 3.41 18.52 -14.41
N LEU A 531 4.69 18.33 -14.06
CA LEU A 531 5.20 17.06 -13.50
C LEU A 531 4.68 16.78 -12.09
N ARG A 532 4.59 17.81 -11.24
CA ARG A 532 4.16 17.69 -9.84
C ARG A 532 2.66 17.48 -9.71
N ASP A 533 1.90 18.31 -10.40
CA ASP A 533 0.45 18.42 -10.35
C ASP A 533 -0.21 17.58 -11.45
N LYS A 534 0.53 16.90 -12.34
CA LYS A 534 -0.03 16.02 -13.40
C LYS A 534 -1.14 16.64 -14.30
N LEU A 535 -1.28 17.96 -14.30
CA LEU A 535 -2.23 18.73 -15.11
C LEU A 535 -1.59 19.28 -16.39
N PRO A 536 -2.31 19.31 -17.52
CA PRO A 536 -1.78 19.74 -18.81
C PRO A 536 -1.68 21.27 -18.92
N TYR A 537 -0.94 21.91 -18.02
CA TYR A 537 -0.77 23.37 -17.97
C TYR A 537 -0.23 23.93 -19.28
N SER A 538 0.71 23.21 -19.92
CA SER A 538 1.26 23.63 -21.21
C SER A 538 0.18 23.69 -22.30
N THR A 539 -0.78 22.76 -22.30
CA THR A 539 -1.91 22.76 -23.24
C THR A 539 -2.90 23.89 -22.95
N TRP A 540 -3.19 24.16 -21.68
CA TRP A 540 -4.11 25.24 -21.29
C TRP A 540 -3.54 26.62 -21.64
N ILE A 541 -2.23 26.81 -21.51
CA ILE A 541 -1.54 28.04 -21.92
C ILE A 541 -1.60 28.21 -23.44
N ALA A 542 -1.28 27.17 -24.21
CA ALA A 542 -1.30 27.22 -25.67
C ALA A 542 -2.69 27.57 -26.25
N LYS A 543 -3.76 27.26 -25.51
CA LYS A 543 -5.16 27.53 -25.88
C LYS A 543 -5.74 28.80 -25.27
N GLY A 544 -4.94 29.55 -24.48
CA GLY A 544 -5.38 30.80 -23.86
C GLY A 544 -6.31 30.63 -22.65
N HIS A 545 -6.41 29.45 -22.06
CA HIS A 545 -7.21 29.21 -20.85
C HIS A 545 -6.47 29.52 -19.54
N LEU A 546 -5.13 29.63 -19.61
CA LEU A 546 -4.25 29.92 -18.48
C LEU A 546 -3.13 30.86 -18.93
N HIS A 547 -2.93 31.96 -18.21
CA HIS A 547 -1.88 32.94 -18.51
C HIS A 547 -0.58 32.60 -17.78
N ALA A 548 0.55 32.68 -18.47
CA ALA A 548 1.86 32.32 -17.91
C ALA A 548 2.91 33.43 -18.12
N PRO A 549 2.82 34.55 -17.36
CA PRO A 549 3.82 35.61 -17.45
C PRO A 549 5.21 35.09 -17.07
N GLN A 550 6.24 35.65 -17.71
CA GLN A 550 7.63 35.26 -17.51
C GLN A 550 8.09 35.57 -16.07
N GLY A 551 8.78 34.62 -15.43
CA GLY A 551 9.24 34.75 -14.04
C GLY A 551 8.93 33.54 -13.15
N GLN A 552 9.61 33.46 -12.01
CA GLN A 552 9.41 32.42 -11.00
C GLN A 552 8.22 32.69 -10.06
N THR A 553 7.67 33.90 -10.06
CA THR A 553 6.53 34.34 -9.26
C THR A 553 5.54 35.13 -10.11
N ILE A 554 4.25 35.15 -9.75
CA ILE A 554 3.24 35.94 -10.47
C ILE A 554 3.35 37.40 -10.02
N SER A 555 3.62 38.32 -10.94
CA SER A 555 3.50 39.75 -10.67
C SER A 555 2.02 40.15 -10.64
N TYR A 556 1.58 40.76 -9.53
CA TYR A 556 0.22 41.25 -9.36
C TYR A 556 -0.16 42.37 -10.32
N ARG A 557 0.84 43.02 -10.93
CA ARG A 557 0.62 44.00 -11.99
C ARG A 557 -0.12 43.42 -13.20
N HIS A 558 0.10 42.15 -13.55
CA HIS A 558 -0.64 41.50 -14.64
C HIS A 558 -2.12 41.34 -14.33
N VAL A 559 -2.43 40.99 -13.07
CA VAL A 559 -3.81 40.88 -12.60
C VAL A 559 -4.46 42.26 -12.54
N ALA A 560 -3.74 43.27 -12.03
CA ALA A 560 -4.22 44.65 -11.93
C ALA A 560 -4.46 45.26 -13.32
N GLN A 561 -3.64 44.94 -14.32
CA GLN A 561 -3.86 45.31 -15.71
C GLN A 561 -5.16 44.70 -16.27
N THR A 562 -5.44 43.43 -15.98
CA THR A 562 -6.70 42.79 -16.40
C THR A 562 -7.91 43.46 -15.75
N VAL A 563 -7.79 43.87 -14.49
CA VAL A 563 -8.82 44.68 -13.82
C VAL A 563 -8.97 46.06 -14.47
N ALA A 564 -7.89 46.69 -14.93
CA ALA A 564 -7.95 47.94 -15.70
C ALA A 564 -8.69 47.77 -17.03
N GLU A 565 -8.44 46.67 -17.73
CA GLU A 565 -9.13 46.32 -18.97
C GLU A 565 -10.61 46.08 -18.71
N TYR A 566 -10.97 45.41 -17.61
CA TYR A 566 -12.37 45.22 -17.22
C TYR A 566 -13.05 46.50 -16.76
N ASP A 567 -12.35 47.44 -16.12
CA ASP A 567 -12.89 48.75 -15.74
C ASP A 567 -13.18 49.64 -16.96
N ARG A 568 -12.42 49.44 -18.04
CA ARG A 568 -12.68 50.08 -19.34
C ARG A 568 -13.92 49.49 -20.02
N ASP A 569 -14.05 48.16 -20.01
CA ASP A 569 -15.04 47.44 -20.82
C ASP A 569 -16.37 47.20 -20.07
N PHE A 570 -16.37 47.27 -18.73
CA PHE A 570 -17.51 47.00 -17.84
C PHE A 570 -17.60 48.01 -16.69
N GLU A 571 -18.78 48.13 -16.06
CA GLU A 571 -18.92 48.91 -14.83
C GLU A 571 -18.62 48.02 -13.61
N ILE A 572 -17.40 48.07 -13.08
CA ILE A 572 -17.01 47.26 -11.91
C ILE A 572 -17.74 47.75 -10.66
N ALA A 573 -18.63 46.92 -10.13
CA ALA A 573 -19.40 47.23 -8.93
C ALA A 573 -18.57 47.03 -7.65
N GLN A 574 -17.92 45.88 -7.53
CA GLN A 574 -17.10 45.50 -6.39
C GLN A 574 -16.19 44.32 -6.73
N VAL A 575 -15.05 44.25 -6.05
CA VAL A 575 -14.10 43.14 -6.10
C VAL A 575 -14.04 42.48 -4.74
N ALA A 576 -14.53 41.24 -4.66
CA ALA A 576 -14.41 40.42 -3.47
C ALA A 576 -13.00 39.81 -3.38
N TYR A 577 -12.39 39.82 -2.20
CA TYR A 577 -11.03 39.33 -2.01
C TYR A 577 -10.82 38.68 -0.64
N ASP A 578 -9.88 37.75 -0.55
CA ASP A 578 -9.36 37.25 0.73
C ASP A 578 -8.10 38.04 1.17
N ARG A 579 -7.77 38.01 2.46
CA ARG A 579 -6.68 38.86 3.00
C ARG A 579 -5.29 38.51 2.48
N TYR A 580 -5.08 37.31 1.94
CA TYR A 580 -3.77 36.86 1.50
C TYR A 580 -3.31 37.67 0.27
N ALA A 581 -2.10 38.23 0.36
CA ALA A 581 -1.45 39.02 -0.70
C ALA A 581 -2.19 40.27 -1.23
N PHE A 582 -3.42 40.54 -0.78
CA PHE A 582 -4.23 41.67 -1.24
C PHE A 582 -3.55 43.03 -1.09
N ARG A 583 -2.79 43.28 -0.01
CA ARG A 583 -2.11 44.57 0.20
C ARG A 583 -1.15 44.93 -0.93
N GLN A 584 -0.42 43.95 -1.46
CA GLN A 584 0.52 44.16 -2.56
C GLN A 584 -0.22 44.40 -3.88
N PHE A 585 -1.34 43.69 -4.09
CA PHE A 585 -2.21 43.94 -5.24
C PHE A 585 -2.88 45.33 -5.18
N GLU A 586 -3.33 45.77 -4.00
CA GLU A 586 -3.95 47.09 -3.80
C GLU A 586 -2.99 48.24 -4.13
N GLU A 587 -1.69 48.09 -3.84
CA GLU A 587 -0.65 49.04 -4.23
C GLU A 587 -0.52 49.15 -5.77
N GLU A 588 -0.47 48.02 -6.48
CA GLU A 588 -0.41 47.99 -7.95
C GLU A 588 -1.65 48.63 -8.60
N VAL A 589 -2.85 48.39 -8.05
CA VAL A 589 -4.10 49.01 -8.53
C VAL A 589 -4.07 50.54 -8.34
N LYS A 590 -3.55 51.01 -7.20
CA LYS A 590 -3.37 52.45 -6.93
C LYS A 590 -2.35 53.09 -7.87
N GLU A 591 -1.25 52.41 -8.15
CA GLU A 591 -0.25 52.89 -9.12
C GLU A 591 -0.82 53.02 -10.54
N LEU A 592 -1.73 52.13 -10.93
CA LEU A 592 -2.46 52.20 -12.20
C LEU A 592 -3.58 53.26 -12.21
N GLY A 593 -3.87 53.90 -11.07
CA GLY A 593 -4.86 54.98 -10.97
C GLY A 593 -6.32 54.51 -11.00
N LEU A 594 -6.58 53.23 -10.71
CA LEU A 594 -7.93 52.66 -10.74
C LEU A 594 -8.69 52.94 -9.44
N SER A 595 -9.97 53.31 -9.57
CA SER A 595 -10.85 53.61 -8.42
C SER A 595 -11.90 52.51 -8.21
N VAL A 596 -11.46 51.35 -7.72
CA VAL A 596 -12.29 50.15 -7.57
C VAL A 596 -12.71 49.91 -6.11
N SER A 597 -13.96 49.47 -5.89
CA SER A 597 -14.46 49.13 -4.56
C SER A 597 -14.09 47.69 -4.16
N PHE A 598 -13.40 47.53 -3.04
CA PHE A 598 -12.98 46.22 -2.52
C PHE A 598 -13.85 45.76 -1.34
N VAL A 599 -14.23 44.48 -1.33
CA VAL A 599 -15.04 43.87 -0.26
C VAL A 599 -14.38 42.61 0.25
N GLU A 600 -14.18 42.52 1.56
CA GLU A 600 -13.55 41.35 2.17
C GLU A 600 -14.48 40.13 2.14
N HIS A 601 -14.00 39.01 1.59
CA HIS A 601 -14.61 37.68 1.62
C HIS A 601 -13.63 36.68 2.27
N PRO A 602 -13.77 36.39 3.58
CA PRO A 602 -12.85 35.49 4.26
C PRO A 602 -12.98 34.03 3.81
N GLN A 603 -11.84 33.36 3.62
CA GLN A 603 -11.77 31.92 3.35
C GLN A 603 -12.12 31.11 4.63
N GLY A 604 -12.98 30.08 4.48
CA GLY A 604 -13.39 29.15 5.55
C GLY A 604 -14.72 29.49 6.23
N GLY A 605 -15.15 28.63 7.17
CA GLY A 605 -16.50 28.70 7.77
C GLY A 605 -16.69 29.65 8.96
N LEU A 606 -15.61 30.09 9.61
CA LEU A 606 -15.71 30.69 10.96
C LEU A 606 -15.79 32.23 10.99
N LYS A 607 -15.52 32.92 9.87
CA LYS A 607 -15.42 34.39 9.84
C LYS A 607 -16.28 34.97 8.72
N LYS A 608 -17.09 35.99 9.04
CA LYS A 608 -17.78 36.84 8.06
C LYS A 608 -16.94 38.08 7.78
N GLY A 609 -16.96 38.57 6.54
CA GLY A 609 -16.38 39.85 6.15
C GLY A 609 -17.10 41.02 6.83
N LYS A 610 -16.52 42.21 6.79
CA LYS A 610 -17.20 43.43 7.26
C LYS A 610 -18.11 43.98 6.16
N PRO A 611 -19.37 44.35 6.45
CA PRO A 611 -20.22 45.01 5.46
C PRO A 611 -19.66 46.39 5.11
N THR A 612 -19.81 46.80 3.85
CA THR A 612 -19.32 48.10 3.39
C THR A 612 -20.11 49.24 4.02
N GLU A 613 -19.44 50.36 4.32
CA GLU A 613 -20.10 51.54 4.90
C GLU A 613 -21.24 52.09 4.03
N ALA A 614 -21.12 51.94 2.70
CA ALA A 614 -22.18 52.28 1.76
C ALA A 614 -23.42 51.38 1.91
N ALA A 615 -23.24 50.08 2.11
CA ALA A 615 -24.35 49.13 2.30
C ALA A 615 -25.04 49.33 3.66
N VAL A 616 -24.28 49.68 4.71
CA VAL A 616 -24.84 50.03 6.02
C VAL A 616 -25.66 51.33 5.95
N LYS A 617 -25.16 52.37 5.24
CA LYS A 617 -25.90 53.61 5.01
C LYS A 617 -27.16 53.40 4.16
N ALA A 618 -27.10 52.55 3.13
CA ALA A 618 -28.25 52.22 2.30
C ALA A 618 -29.33 51.42 3.04
N ALA A 619 -28.94 50.47 3.90
CA ALA A 619 -29.87 49.72 4.75
C ALA A 619 -30.54 50.62 5.80
N ALA A 620 -29.77 51.54 6.41
CA ALA A 620 -30.30 52.57 7.30
C ALA A 620 -31.31 53.49 6.59
N ALA A 621 -31.02 53.90 5.35
CA ALA A 621 -31.92 54.70 4.53
C ALA A 621 -33.21 53.94 4.11
N ALA A 622 -33.14 52.61 4.01
CA ALA A 622 -34.26 51.74 3.67
C ALA A 622 -35.00 51.16 4.89
N GLY A 623 -34.64 51.55 6.12
CA GLY A 623 -35.24 51.03 7.36
C GLY A 623 -34.99 49.54 7.63
N LYS A 624 -33.95 48.96 7.02
CA LYS A 624 -33.58 47.54 7.15
C LYS A 624 -32.40 47.37 8.12
N PRO A 625 -32.30 46.24 8.83
CA PRO A 625 -31.14 45.94 9.67
C PRO A 625 -29.85 45.95 8.84
N ALA A 626 -28.72 46.27 9.50
CA ALA A 626 -27.42 46.33 8.84
C ALA A 626 -27.14 45.00 8.11
N PRO A 627 -26.71 45.04 6.84
CA PRO A 627 -26.51 43.83 6.04
C PRO A 627 -25.35 43.02 6.61
N GLU A 628 -25.47 41.69 6.57
CA GLU A 628 -24.36 40.81 6.91
C GLU A 628 -23.24 40.93 5.87
N GLY A 629 -21.99 40.88 6.31
CA GLY A 629 -20.85 40.82 5.38
C GLY A 629 -20.72 39.45 4.71
N LEU A 630 -19.90 39.38 3.66
CA LEU A 630 -19.73 38.17 2.87
C LEU A 630 -19.16 37.00 3.69
N TRP A 631 -19.67 35.80 3.45
CA TRP A 631 -19.34 34.60 4.23
C TRP A 631 -19.39 33.35 3.36
N MET A 632 -18.32 32.55 3.39
CA MET A 632 -18.14 31.42 2.46
C MET A 632 -19.28 30.39 2.49
N PRO A 633 -19.77 29.89 3.65
CA PRO A 633 -20.95 29.03 3.68
C PRO A 633 -22.23 29.64 3.10
N GLY A 634 -22.46 30.93 3.36
CA GLY A 634 -23.59 31.65 2.76
C GLY A 634 -23.46 31.76 1.24
N SER A 635 -22.28 32.14 0.75
CA SER A 635 -21.97 32.27 -0.67
C SER A 635 -22.06 30.94 -1.41
N LEU A 636 -21.51 29.85 -0.86
CA LEU A 636 -21.57 28.51 -1.45
C LEU A 636 -23.01 28.03 -1.59
N ARG A 637 -23.80 28.15 -0.51
CA ARG A 637 -25.21 27.77 -0.53
C ARG A 637 -26.00 28.53 -1.59
N LEU A 638 -25.80 29.85 -1.70
CA LEU A 638 -26.48 30.68 -2.69
C LEU A 638 -26.06 30.34 -4.13
N PHE A 639 -24.79 30.01 -4.33
CA PHE A 639 -24.25 29.60 -5.62
C PHE A 639 -24.79 28.22 -6.05
N GLU A 640 -24.77 27.24 -5.15
CA GLU A 640 -25.35 25.90 -5.36
C GLU A 640 -26.84 25.99 -5.67
N GLU A 641 -27.59 26.81 -4.92
CA GLU A 641 -29.01 27.03 -5.19
C GLU A 641 -29.23 27.61 -6.60
N ALA A 642 -28.37 28.55 -7.03
CA ALA A 642 -28.47 29.16 -8.35
C ALA A 642 -28.11 28.18 -9.48
N LEU A 643 -27.12 27.31 -9.26
CA LEU A 643 -26.77 26.22 -10.19
C LEU A 643 -27.92 25.22 -10.34
N LEU A 644 -28.46 24.71 -9.21
CA LEU A 644 -29.56 23.73 -9.22
C LEU A 644 -30.85 24.28 -9.84
N GLN A 645 -31.10 25.58 -9.72
CA GLN A 645 -32.24 26.25 -10.36
C GLN A 645 -31.99 26.60 -11.83
N GLY A 646 -30.81 26.29 -12.38
CA GLY A 646 -30.38 26.63 -13.73
C GLY A 646 -30.43 28.15 -13.98
N ARG A 647 -29.94 28.92 -13.01
CA ARG A 647 -29.85 30.39 -13.03
C ARG A 647 -28.44 30.91 -13.32
N VAL A 648 -27.45 30.03 -13.44
CA VAL A 648 -26.05 30.41 -13.70
C VAL A 648 -25.57 29.74 -14.98
N ARG A 649 -24.92 30.50 -15.86
CA ARG A 649 -24.11 29.97 -16.97
C ARG A 649 -22.63 30.28 -16.69
N LEU A 650 -21.79 29.26 -16.83
CA LEU A 650 -20.35 29.33 -16.64
C LEU A 650 -19.67 29.19 -18.01
N LEU A 651 -18.79 30.13 -18.36
CA LEU A 651 -17.99 30.01 -19.57
C LEU A 651 -17.03 28.82 -19.42
N GLY A 652 -17.10 27.86 -20.35
CA GLY A 652 -16.27 26.65 -20.31
C GLY A 652 -14.77 26.96 -20.26
N ASN A 653 -14.13 26.71 -19.12
CA ASN A 653 -12.68 26.83 -18.94
C ASN A 653 -12.15 25.58 -18.20
N PRO A 654 -11.17 24.84 -18.75
CA PRO A 654 -10.66 23.62 -18.13
C PRO A 654 -9.97 23.86 -16.78
N VAL A 655 -9.42 25.06 -16.54
CA VAL A 655 -8.86 25.43 -15.23
C VAL A 655 -9.96 25.53 -14.18
N LEU A 656 -11.09 26.15 -14.53
CA LEU A 656 -12.26 26.27 -13.64
C LEU A 656 -12.86 24.90 -13.32
N VAL A 657 -13.05 24.08 -14.35
CA VAL A 657 -13.61 22.73 -14.21
C VAL A 657 -12.68 21.87 -13.35
N SER A 658 -11.37 21.91 -13.62
CA SER A 658 -10.37 21.23 -12.79
C SER A 658 -10.45 21.68 -11.33
N ALA A 659 -10.54 22.99 -11.07
CA ALA A 659 -10.63 23.51 -9.70
C ALA A 659 -11.91 23.06 -8.99
N ILE A 660 -13.08 23.16 -9.63
CA ILE A 660 -14.37 22.76 -9.05
C ILE A 660 -14.42 21.26 -8.77
N MET A 661 -14.01 20.43 -9.74
CA MET A 661 -13.97 18.98 -9.60
C MET A 661 -12.97 18.52 -8.55
N SER A 662 -11.92 19.32 -8.32
CA SER A 662 -10.89 19.02 -7.32
C SER A 662 -11.23 19.50 -5.89
N ALA A 663 -12.26 20.32 -5.74
CA ALA A 663 -12.57 21.01 -4.50
C ALA A 663 -13.29 20.10 -3.50
N VAL A 664 -12.87 20.15 -2.24
CA VAL A 664 -13.43 19.36 -1.14
C VAL A 664 -14.20 20.25 -0.18
N ILE A 665 -15.29 19.76 0.41
CA ILE A 665 -16.08 20.50 1.42
C ILE A 665 -15.78 20.00 2.83
N GLU A 666 -15.66 20.94 3.77
CA GLU A 666 -15.75 20.71 5.22
C GLU A 666 -17.06 21.29 5.78
N SER A 667 -17.57 20.71 6.87
CA SER A 667 -18.78 21.19 7.54
C SER A 667 -18.60 21.30 9.05
N ASP A 668 -19.26 22.28 9.67
CA ASP A 668 -19.37 22.36 11.13
C ASP A 668 -20.56 21.54 11.68
N LYS A 669 -20.76 21.59 13.01
CA LYS A 669 -21.87 20.90 13.70
C LYS A 669 -23.26 21.46 13.37
N TRP A 670 -23.32 22.61 12.70
CA TRP A 670 -24.55 23.29 12.29
C TRP A 670 -24.77 23.21 10.77
N GLU A 671 -24.05 22.29 10.10
CA GLU A 671 -24.11 22.04 8.65
C GLU A 671 -23.70 23.24 7.78
N ASN A 672 -22.97 24.21 8.33
CA ASN A 672 -22.36 25.24 7.50
C ASN A 672 -21.18 24.63 6.74
N ARG A 673 -21.21 24.72 5.42
CA ARG A 673 -20.25 24.10 4.50
C ARG A 673 -19.26 25.12 3.96
N TRP A 674 -17.97 24.80 3.88
CA TRP A 674 -16.95 25.63 3.22
C TRP A 674 -15.94 24.78 2.44
N LEU A 675 -15.25 25.40 1.48
CA LEU A 675 -14.20 24.72 0.72
C LEU A 675 -12.96 24.49 1.59
N SER A 676 -12.50 23.24 1.65
CA SER A 676 -11.29 22.80 2.33
C SER A 676 -10.04 23.14 1.51
N LYS A 677 -8.89 23.20 2.19
CA LYS A 677 -7.57 23.25 1.52
C LYS A 677 -7.06 21.87 1.08
N ALA A 678 -7.78 20.80 1.41
CA ALA A 678 -7.52 19.48 0.85
C ALA A 678 -7.88 19.45 -0.65
N ARG A 679 -7.02 18.86 -1.48
CA ARG A 679 -7.28 18.65 -2.92
C ARG A 679 -7.68 17.21 -3.19
N PHE A 680 -8.67 17.04 -4.06
CA PHE A 680 -9.04 15.76 -4.67
C PHE A 680 -8.02 15.36 -5.77
N ASN A 681 -7.82 14.06 -6.05
CA ASN A 681 -6.72 13.55 -6.88
C ASN A 681 -7.15 13.18 -8.32
N GLU A 682 -6.25 13.37 -9.29
CA GLU A 682 -6.54 13.67 -10.70
C GLU A 682 -6.39 12.50 -11.67
N GLU A 683 -7.50 11.92 -12.13
CA GLU A 683 -7.53 11.14 -13.39
C GLU A 683 -8.63 11.56 -14.35
N ASP A 684 -9.72 12.14 -13.85
CA ASP A 684 -10.81 12.67 -14.68
C ASP A 684 -10.45 13.90 -15.52
N ILE A 685 -9.29 14.52 -15.25
CA ILE A 685 -8.82 15.71 -15.98
C ILE A 685 -8.09 15.32 -17.29
N LYS A 686 -7.64 14.06 -17.41
CA LYS A 686 -7.00 13.56 -18.64
C LYS A 686 -7.99 13.20 -19.74
N SER A 687 -9.26 12.96 -19.43
CA SER A 687 -10.30 12.74 -20.45
C SER A 687 -10.75 14.04 -21.12
N LEU A 688 -10.54 15.20 -20.48
CA LEU A 688 -10.86 16.52 -21.03
C LEU A 688 -9.91 16.95 -22.15
N ASP A 689 -8.64 16.50 -22.13
CA ASP A 689 -7.67 16.86 -23.16
C ASP A 689 -7.97 16.17 -24.51
N ARG A 690 -8.65 15.02 -24.51
CA ARG A 690 -9.05 14.30 -25.73
C ARG A 690 -10.17 14.97 -26.51
N ILE A 691 -11.01 15.75 -25.82
CA ILE A 691 -12.07 16.54 -26.45
C ILE A 691 -11.46 17.75 -27.20
N TRP A 692 -10.27 18.18 -26.79
CA TRP A 692 -9.69 19.45 -27.22
C TRP A 692 -8.34 19.30 -27.97
N ASN A 693 -7.57 18.20 -27.87
CA ASN A 693 -6.29 17.96 -28.57
C ASN A 693 -5.90 16.45 -28.69
N PRO A 694 -5.61 15.92 -29.89
CA PRO A 694 -4.95 14.62 -30.08
C PRO A 694 -3.40 14.74 -30.05
N PRO A 695 -2.63 13.69 -29.65
CA PRO A 695 -1.20 13.84 -29.32
C PRO A 695 -0.22 13.56 -30.48
N PRO A 696 0.95 14.24 -30.52
CA PRO A 696 2.16 13.72 -31.16
C PRO A 696 3.38 13.59 -30.21
N ALA A 697 4.40 12.85 -30.68
CA ALA A 697 5.47 12.18 -29.93
C ALA A 697 6.61 13.04 -29.32
N ALA A 698 7.29 12.49 -28.29
CA ALA A 698 8.31 13.11 -27.42
C ALA A 698 9.75 13.20 -27.99
N PRO A 699 10.62 14.08 -27.45
CA PRO A 699 11.81 13.56 -26.70
C PRO A 699 12.46 14.43 -25.57
N GLN A 700 13.09 13.71 -24.62
CA GLN A 700 14.33 13.83 -23.80
C GLN A 700 14.95 15.19 -23.29
N GLY A 701 15.03 15.33 -21.95
CA GLY A 701 16.25 15.39 -21.08
C GLY A 701 17.13 16.67 -20.95
N ALA A 702 17.37 17.18 -19.71
CA ALA A 702 18.60 17.93 -19.31
C ALA A 702 18.78 18.09 -17.76
N ARG A 703 20.05 18.15 -17.30
CA ARG A 703 20.60 18.26 -15.92
C ARG A 703 20.82 19.73 -15.47
N ALA A 704 21.01 19.99 -14.16
CA ALA A 704 21.21 21.32 -13.54
C ALA A 704 22.64 21.58 -12.98
N GLU A 705 23.08 22.86 -12.96
CA GLU A 705 24.36 23.39 -12.43
C GLU A 705 24.16 24.39 -11.25
N ALA A 706 25.24 24.69 -10.49
CA ALA A 706 25.29 25.45 -9.23
C ALA A 706 25.91 26.87 -9.37
N GLY A 707 25.48 27.86 -8.56
CA GLY A 707 25.87 29.29 -8.66
C GLY A 707 26.97 29.82 -7.70
N GLN A 708 27.55 30.97 -8.05
CA GLN A 708 28.63 31.73 -7.37
C GLN A 708 28.11 32.93 -6.53
N PHE A 709 28.87 33.37 -5.50
CA PHE A 709 28.57 34.53 -4.62
C PHE A 709 29.45 35.75 -4.91
N THR A 710 28.96 36.97 -4.64
CA THR A 710 29.48 38.23 -5.24
C THR A 710 30.28 39.17 -4.31
N GLY A 711 30.41 38.88 -3.01
CA GLY A 711 31.26 39.68 -2.10
C GLY A 711 31.12 39.29 -0.62
N MET A 712 32.00 39.79 0.26
CA MET A 712 32.00 39.45 1.70
C MET A 712 30.76 39.93 2.46
N ASP A 713 30.09 40.95 1.92
CA ASP A 713 28.89 41.57 2.51
C ASP A 713 27.60 41.07 1.83
N ASP A 714 27.73 40.11 0.89
CA ASP A 714 26.61 39.52 0.16
C ASP A 714 25.64 38.87 1.16
N PRO A 715 24.36 39.25 1.19
CA PRO A 715 23.37 38.70 2.11
C PRO A 715 23.27 37.17 2.03
N ALA A 716 23.45 36.58 0.85
CA ALA A 716 23.45 35.13 0.67
C ALA A 716 24.74 34.49 1.24
N LEU A 717 25.87 35.20 1.18
CA LEU A 717 27.11 34.79 1.85
C LEU A 717 26.99 34.97 3.37
N LEU A 718 26.42 36.06 3.87
CA LEU A 718 26.21 36.31 5.30
C LEU A 718 25.18 35.37 5.90
N GLU A 719 24.15 34.97 5.14
CA GLU A 719 23.21 33.93 5.53
C GLU A 719 23.83 32.53 5.45
N PHE A 720 24.68 32.26 4.45
CA PHE A 720 25.52 31.05 4.39
C PHE A 720 26.51 30.98 5.57
N ILE A 721 27.13 32.09 5.94
CA ILE A 721 28.03 32.23 7.11
C ILE A 721 27.23 32.11 8.42
N ARG A 722 26.03 32.67 8.52
CA ARG A 722 25.14 32.51 9.70
C ARG A 722 24.59 31.09 9.85
N ALA A 723 24.29 30.42 8.74
CA ALA A 723 23.95 29.00 8.72
C ALA A 723 25.16 28.12 9.12
N GLN A 724 26.39 28.59 8.89
CA GLN A 724 27.61 27.97 9.39
C GLN A 724 28.02 28.41 10.80
N SER A 725 27.59 29.57 11.32
CA SER A 725 28.09 30.13 12.59
C SER A 725 27.57 29.41 13.85
N GLY A 726 26.73 28.38 13.68
CA GLY A 726 26.45 27.39 14.73
C GLY A 726 27.41 26.20 14.77
N GLN A 727 28.38 26.10 13.83
CA GLN A 727 29.36 25.02 13.78
C GLN A 727 30.56 25.29 14.69
N GLY A 728 30.37 25.05 15.99
CA GLY A 728 31.48 24.67 16.86
C GLY A 728 31.67 23.15 16.84
N GLY A 729 32.69 22.67 16.12
CA GLY A 729 33.40 21.39 16.32
C GLY A 729 32.61 20.08 16.17
N GLY A 730 33.10 19.15 15.34
CA GLY A 730 32.51 17.83 15.10
C GLY A 730 32.03 17.11 16.37
N GLY A 731 30.71 17.05 16.57
CA GLY A 731 30.12 16.54 17.81
C GLY A 731 28.61 16.72 17.95
N TYR A 732 27.94 17.55 17.14
CA TYR A 732 26.48 17.69 17.24
C TYR A 732 25.73 16.39 16.90
N GLN A 733 26.30 15.53 16.04
CA GLN A 733 25.69 14.25 15.70
C GLN A 733 25.52 13.34 16.93
N LEU A 734 26.41 13.45 17.92
CA LEU A 734 26.32 12.72 19.19
C LEU A 734 25.27 13.30 20.16
N ARG A 735 24.74 14.50 19.87
CA ARG A 735 23.62 15.08 20.63
C ARG A 735 22.28 14.46 20.27
N ASN A 736 22.19 13.80 19.11
CA ASN A 736 21.00 13.04 18.73
C ASN A 736 20.92 11.74 19.55
N MET A 737 19.83 11.57 20.31
CA MET A 737 19.68 10.44 21.23
C MET A 737 19.58 9.08 20.52
N ALA A 738 19.03 9.05 19.31
CA ALA A 738 18.97 7.83 18.51
C ALA A 738 20.37 7.37 18.10
N VAL A 739 21.21 8.31 17.62
CA VAL A 739 22.63 8.04 17.30
C VAL A 739 23.35 7.56 18.56
N LEU A 740 23.21 8.28 19.67
CA LEU A 740 23.87 7.94 20.93
C LEU A 740 23.47 6.54 21.42
N ARG A 741 22.17 6.18 21.33
CA ARG A 741 21.68 4.85 21.72
C ARG A 741 22.24 3.75 20.82
N CYS A 742 22.25 3.96 19.50
CA CYS A 742 22.83 2.99 18.55
C CYS A 742 24.31 2.75 18.84
N LEU A 743 25.08 3.83 18.99
CA LEU A 743 26.52 3.74 19.30
C LEU A 743 26.77 3.11 20.67
N SER A 744 25.96 3.44 21.68
CA SER A 744 26.06 2.84 23.01
C SER A 744 25.84 1.33 22.98
N LEU A 745 24.87 0.85 22.19
CA LEU A 745 24.62 -0.57 21.99
C LEU A 745 25.80 -1.25 21.29
N ILE A 746 26.18 -0.78 20.09
CA ILE A 746 27.24 -1.42 19.30
C ILE A 746 28.58 -1.38 20.03
N CYS A 747 29.01 -0.20 20.48
CA CYS A 747 30.28 -0.05 21.18
C CYS A 747 30.24 -0.79 22.53
N GLY A 748 29.12 -0.72 23.24
CA GLY A 748 28.92 -1.43 24.52
C GLY A 748 29.08 -2.94 24.36
N THR A 749 28.44 -3.53 23.35
CA THR A 749 28.54 -4.97 23.06
C THR A 749 29.98 -5.39 22.72
N ILE A 750 30.69 -4.63 21.87
CA ILE A 750 32.11 -4.87 21.55
C ILE A 750 33.00 -4.72 22.80
N GLY A 751 32.71 -3.74 23.64
CA GLY A 751 33.40 -3.50 24.91
C GLY A 751 33.25 -4.64 25.91
N MET A 752 32.01 -5.15 26.06
CA MET A 752 31.67 -6.18 27.04
C MET A 752 32.21 -7.57 26.68
N LEU A 753 32.24 -7.93 25.40
CA LEU A 753 32.65 -9.28 25.01
C LEU A 753 34.16 -9.53 25.17
N PRO A 754 34.58 -10.62 25.84
CA PRO A 754 35.97 -11.03 25.85
C PRO A 754 36.45 -11.40 24.43
N LEU A 755 37.58 -10.81 24.02
CA LEU A 755 38.30 -11.17 22.80
C LEU A 755 39.49 -12.04 23.20
N ASN A 756 39.41 -13.33 22.90
CA ASN A 756 40.46 -14.30 23.23
C ASN A 756 41.28 -14.63 21.99
N VAL A 757 42.52 -15.08 22.18
CA VAL A 757 43.32 -15.71 21.13
C VAL A 757 43.20 -17.22 21.37
N ILE A 758 42.73 -17.96 20.38
CA ILE A 758 42.48 -19.40 20.45
C ILE A 758 43.54 -20.10 19.62
N GLU A 759 44.09 -21.20 20.14
CA GLU A 759 44.98 -22.09 19.41
C GLU A 759 44.17 -23.14 18.64
N SER A 760 44.33 -23.13 17.31
CA SER A 760 43.74 -24.06 16.36
C SER A 760 44.61 -25.30 16.24
N GLY A 761 44.32 -26.31 17.07
CA GLY A 761 44.94 -27.65 17.04
C GLY A 761 43.95 -28.73 17.47
N GLY A 762 44.41 -29.97 17.69
CA GLY A 762 43.55 -31.12 18.03
C GLY A 762 42.67 -30.94 19.29
N LYS A 763 42.99 -29.97 20.16
CA LYS A 763 42.11 -29.45 21.21
C LYS A 763 42.12 -27.92 21.17
N LYS A 764 40.96 -27.29 20.94
CA LYS A 764 40.81 -25.82 20.98
C LYS A 764 41.05 -25.31 22.40
N ARG A 765 42.06 -24.47 22.61
CA ARG A 765 42.41 -23.89 23.92
C ARG A 765 42.65 -22.39 23.81
N ILE A 766 42.40 -21.66 24.89
CA ILE A 766 42.72 -20.23 24.96
C ILE A 766 44.24 -20.09 25.17
N ALA A 767 44.91 -19.38 24.26
CA ALA A 767 46.37 -19.16 24.30
C ALA A 767 46.71 -18.02 25.27
N THR A 768 46.67 -18.30 26.58
CA THR A 768 46.93 -17.31 27.64
C THR A 768 48.34 -16.73 27.63
N GLU A 769 49.32 -17.50 27.13
CA GLU A 769 50.73 -17.10 27.03
C GLU A 769 51.02 -16.19 25.82
N HIS A 770 50.10 -16.10 24.85
CA HIS A 770 50.32 -15.28 23.65
C HIS A 770 50.29 -13.77 24.01
N PRO A 771 51.27 -12.95 23.58
CA PRO A 771 51.33 -11.52 23.94
C PRO A 771 50.05 -10.73 23.63
N ALA A 772 49.41 -11.01 22.47
CA ALA A 772 48.16 -10.38 22.08
C ALA A 772 46.99 -10.70 23.04
N HIS A 773 46.98 -11.87 23.70
CA HIS A 773 45.93 -12.21 24.67
C HIS A 773 45.91 -11.23 25.85
N ARG A 774 47.10 -10.90 26.38
CA ARG A 774 47.24 -9.94 27.48
C ARG A 774 46.75 -8.55 27.07
N LEU A 775 47.09 -8.08 25.87
CA LEU A 775 46.68 -6.75 25.39
C LEU A 775 45.17 -6.64 25.20
N LEU A 776 44.53 -7.68 24.67
CA LEU A 776 43.11 -7.64 24.30
C LEU A 776 42.17 -7.99 25.46
N LYS A 777 42.60 -8.82 26.42
CA LYS A 777 41.75 -9.30 27.52
C LYS A 777 42.10 -8.72 28.88
N VAL A 778 43.36 -8.39 29.14
CA VAL A 778 43.82 -8.01 30.49
C VAL A 778 44.08 -6.51 30.57
N LYS A 779 45.01 -6.00 29.77
CA LYS A 779 45.45 -4.61 29.85
C LYS A 779 46.05 -4.13 28.51
N PRO A 780 45.31 -3.34 27.71
CA PRO A 780 45.80 -2.84 26.42
C PRO A 780 46.89 -1.77 26.57
N ASN A 781 46.74 -0.89 27.56
CA ASN A 781 47.68 0.17 27.86
C ASN A 781 47.64 0.53 29.36
N PRO A 782 48.51 1.41 29.86
CA PRO A 782 48.59 1.71 31.28
C PRO A 782 47.31 2.29 31.91
N TRP A 783 46.46 3.00 31.13
CA TRP A 783 45.36 3.82 31.65
C TRP A 783 43.94 3.35 31.25
N GLN A 784 43.79 2.41 30.33
CA GLN A 784 42.49 1.87 29.92
C GLN A 784 42.33 0.41 30.30
N THR A 785 41.13 0.07 30.71
CA THR A 785 40.64 -1.31 30.69
C THR A 785 40.42 -1.78 29.25
N PRO A 786 40.41 -3.10 29.00
CA PRO A 786 40.06 -3.65 27.69
C PRO A 786 38.71 -3.19 27.16
N LEU A 787 37.72 -3.03 28.04
CA LEU A 787 36.39 -2.54 27.68
C LEU A 787 36.44 -1.10 27.16
N GLU A 788 37.13 -0.21 27.88
CA GLU A 788 37.27 1.20 27.51
C GLU A 788 38.03 1.36 26.18
N PHE A 789 39.13 0.62 26.00
CA PHE A 789 39.89 0.63 24.76
C PHE A 789 39.04 0.19 23.57
N LYS A 790 38.36 -0.96 23.68
CA LYS A 790 37.51 -1.47 22.60
C LYS A 790 36.34 -0.54 22.28
N ARG A 791 35.69 0.03 23.31
CA ARG A 791 34.62 1.02 23.14
C ARG A 791 35.11 2.27 22.44
N GLN A 792 36.27 2.80 22.82
CA GLN A 792 36.83 4.00 22.21
C GLN A 792 37.19 3.76 20.74
N MET A 793 37.85 2.64 20.44
CA MET A 793 38.23 2.27 19.08
C MET A 793 37.00 2.07 18.19
N GLU A 794 35.99 1.34 18.66
CA GLU A 794 34.75 1.15 17.89
C GLU A 794 34.00 2.48 17.70
N LEU A 795 33.95 3.34 18.71
CA LEU A 795 33.36 4.67 18.58
C LEU A 795 34.11 5.53 17.54
N ALA A 796 35.44 5.50 17.54
CA ALA A 796 36.24 6.22 16.56
C ALA A 796 35.94 5.73 15.13
N ARG A 797 35.85 4.41 14.94
CA ARG A 797 35.49 3.78 13.66
C ARG A 797 34.11 4.22 13.18
N GLN A 798 33.10 4.19 14.05
CA GLN A 798 31.73 4.59 13.69
C GLN A 798 31.62 6.10 13.35
N ARG A 799 32.42 6.94 14.02
CA ARG A 799 32.45 8.39 13.78
C ARG A 799 33.21 8.76 12.51
N HIS A 800 34.37 8.17 12.30
CA HIS A 800 35.33 8.62 11.30
C HIS A 800 35.50 7.67 10.12
N GLY A 801 34.91 6.47 10.18
CA GLY A 801 35.12 5.36 9.24
C GLY A 801 36.25 4.45 9.70
N ASP A 802 37.33 5.03 10.20
CA ASP A 802 38.55 4.30 10.58
C ASP A 802 38.90 4.50 12.05
N ALA A 803 39.48 3.48 12.66
CA ALA A 803 40.10 3.55 13.97
C ALA A 803 41.54 3.05 13.94
N TYR A 804 42.43 3.76 14.63
CA TYR A 804 43.87 3.49 14.61
C TYR A 804 44.39 3.38 16.04
N ALA A 805 45.22 2.37 16.30
CA ALA A 805 46.00 2.27 17.52
C ALA A 805 47.45 1.98 17.17
N ARG A 806 48.39 2.73 17.76
CA ARG A 806 49.81 2.44 17.64
C ARG A 806 50.16 1.22 18.50
N ILE A 807 50.84 0.26 17.88
CA ILE A 807 51.42 -0.90 18.53
C ILE A 807 52.81 -0.52 19.02
N VAL A 808 53.03 -0.59 20.33
CA VAL A 808 54.36 -0.39 20.92
C VAL A 808 55.02 -1.74 21.07
N TRP A 809 56.18 -1.90 20.44
CA TRP A 809 56.97 -3.12 20.44
C TRP A 809 58.12 -3.02 21.43
N SER A 810 58.42 -4.13 22.12
CA SER A 810 59.62 -4.29 22.94
C SER A 810 60.14 -5.72 22.80
N ALA A 811 61.44 -5.87 22.49
CA ALA A 811 62.09 -7.16 22.23
C ALA A 811 61.30 -8.08 21.25
N GLY A 812 60.74 -7.49 20.18
CA GLY A 812 59.96 -8.23 19.18
C GLY A 812 58.56 -8.68 19.62
N ARG A 813 58.05 -8.20 20.76
CA ARG A 813 56.71 -8.51 21.28
C ARG A 813 55.87 -7.23 21.44
N PRO A 814 54.56 -7.24 21.13
CA PRO A 814 53.72 -6.09 21.35
C PRO A 814 53.41 -5.96 22.85
N ILE A 815 53.61 -4.76 23.42
CA ILE A 815 53.44 -4.50 24.86
C ILE A 815 52.32 -3.52 25.18
N HIS A 816 51.97 -2.62 24.25
CA HIS A 816 50.87 -1.66 24.43
C HIS A 816 50.16 -1.35 23.10
N LEU A 817 48.86 -1.07 23.22
CA LEU A 817 48.02 -0.50 22.16
C LEU A 817 47.58 0.91 22.57
N ILE A 818 48.09 1.92 21.87
CA ILE A 818 47.81 3.33 22.15
C ILE A 818 46.84 3.85 21.09
N PRO A 819 45.57 4.15 21.42
CA PRO A 819 44.63 4.76 20.48
C PRO A 819 45.19 6.06 19.90
N LEU A 820 45.10 6.21 18.59
CA LEU A 820 45.43 7.44 17.88
C LEU A 820 44.12 8.17 17.50
N ASP A 821 44.16 9.49 17.53
CA ASP A 821 43.04 10.31 17.09
C ASP A 821 42.87 10.16 15.58
N SER A 822 41.76 9.57 15.13
CA SER A 822 41.60 9.12 13.75
C SER A 822 41.63 10.25 12.70
N PRO A 823 41.04 11.44 12.95
CA PRO A 823 41.20 12.59 12.06
C PRO A 823 42.64 13.11 11.92
N ALA A 824 43.53 12.75 12.85
CA ALA A 824 44.94 13.14 12.81
C ALA A 824 45.84 12.11 12.11
N VAL A 825 45.27 11.01 11.61
CA VAL A 825 45.99 9.95 10.86
C VAL A 825 45.57 10.00 9.40
N ARG A 826 46.55 9.97 8.48
CA ARG A 826 46.35 9.70 7.06
C ARG A 826 46.95 8.34 6.72
N ALA A 827 46.11 7.44 6.20
CA ALA A 827 46.52 6.12 5.72
C ALA A 827 46.68 6.17 4.20
N GLU A 828 47.84 5.75 3.71
CA GLU A 828 48.20 5.76 2.29
C GLU A 828 48.81 4.41 1.93
N LEU A 829 48.65 3.99 0.68
CA LEU A 829 49.34 2.83 0.14
C LEU A 829 50.65 3.29 -0.49
N GLY A 830 51.78 2.79 0.00
CA GLY A 830 53.10 3.08 -0.57
C GLY A 830 53.32 2.37 -1.90
N ASP A 831 54.35 2.79 -2.63
CA ASP A 831 54.74 2.22 -3.93
C ASP A 831 55.14 0.72 -3.84
N ASP A 832 55.51 0.25 -2.65
CA ASP A 832 55.84 -1.14 -2.35
C ASP A 832 54.60 -1.99 -1.97
N TRP A 833 53.40 -1.45 -2.15
CA TRP A 833 52.12 -2.04 -1.76
C TRP A 833 51.98 -2.27 -0.25
N ARG A 834 52.75 -1.54 0.57
CA ARG A 834 52.61 -1.56 2.04
C ARG A 834 51.91 -0.31 2.55
N MET A 835 51.17 -0.46 3.64
CA MET A 835 50.47 0.65 4.26
C MET A 835 51.45 1.58 4.99
N ILE A 836 51.30 2.89 4.75
CA ILE A 836 52.02 3.95 5.45
C ILE A 836 50.99 4.81 6.19
N TYR A 837 51.25 5.09 7.46
CA TYR A 837 50.37 5.90 8.30
C TYR A 837 51.08 7.17 8.76
N ARG A 838 50.61 8.34 8.30
CA ARG A 838 51.11 9.65 8.72
C ARG A 838 50.24 10.17 9.86
N PHE A 839 50.77 10.19 11.07
CA PHE A 839 50.08 10.69 12.25
C PHE A 839 50.59 12.07 12.65
N ASN A 840 49.72 13.08 12.64
CA ASN A 840 50.06 14.42 13.11
C ASN A 840 49.93 14.51 14.63
N SER A 841 51.06 14.38 15.34
CA SER A 841 51.10 14.47 16.79
C SER A 841 51.14 15.93 17.26
N LYS A 842 50.24 16.30 18.18
CA LYS A 842 50.20 17.62 18.82
C LYS A 842 51.53 18.06 19.46
N LYS A 843 52.42 17.12 19.82
CA LYS A 843 53.71 17.40 20.49
C LYS A 843 54.95 17.19 19.62
N ARG A 844 54.87 16.37 18.56
CA ARG A 844 56.05 15.91 17.80
C ARG A 844 55.96 16.18 16.28
N GLY A 845 54.90 16.83 15.81
CA GLY A 845 54.66 17.03 14.38
C GLY A 845 54.22 15.74 13.68
N GLU A 846 54.40 15.69 12.36
CA GLU A 846 54.09 14.50 11.57
C GLU A 846 55.04 13.34 11.91
N VAL A 847 54.46 12.21 12.33
CA VAL A 847 55.16 10.95 12.59
C VAL A 847 54.69 9.94 11.56
N VAL A 848 55.63 9.38 10.80
CA VAL A 848 55.35 8.31 9.84
C VAL A 848 55.49 6.96 10.56
N LEU A 849 54.44 6.15 10.51
CA LEU A 849 54.36 4.82 11.10
C LEU A 849 54.21 3.77 9.99
N LYS A 850 54.87 2.63 10.15
CA LYS A 850 54.80 1.52 9.20
C LYS A 850 53.56 0.65 9.45
N GLN A 851 53.25 -0.22 8.49
CA GLN A 851 52.15 -1.18 8.59
C GLN A 851 52.20 -2.04 9.86
N GLU A 852 53.39 -2.46 10.31
CA GLU A 852 53.55 -3.30 11.50
C GLU A 852 53.35 -2.54 12.83
N GLU A 853 53.34 -1.21 12.79
CA GLU A 853 53.26 -0.34 13.96
C GLU A 853 51.83 0.14 14.25
N VAL A 854 50.86 -0.20 13.41
CA VAL A 854 49.49 0.31 13.51
C VAL A 854 48.46 -0.80 13.40
N LEU A 855 47.65 -0.93 14.44
CA LEU A 855 46.37 -1.64 14.37
C LEU A 855 45.34 -0.70 13.75
N HIS A 856 44.95 -0.99 12.51
CA HIS A 856 43.95 -0.23 11.75
C HIS A 856 42.67 -1.04 11.59
N ILE A 857 41.57 -0.59 12.17
CA ILE A 857 40.24 -1.20 12.03
C ILE A 857 39.44 -0.34 11.05
N ARG A 858 39.04 -0.95 9.93
CA ARG A 858 38.35 -0.27 8.82
C ARG A 858 36.84 -0.50 8.90
N ASP A 859 36.05 0.38 8.31
CA ASP A 859 34.65 0.13 7.97
C ASP A 859 34.54 -0.15 6.46
N ILE A 860 33.33 -0.07 5.92
CA ILE A 860 33.08 -0.13 4.48
C ILE A 860 33.99 0.88 3.76
N SER A 861 34.79 0.39 2.82
CA SER A 861 35.79 1.14 2.08
C SER A 861 35.59 0.94 0.58
N VAL A 862 35.83 1.99 -0.20
CA VAL A 862 35.70 1.97 -1.68
C VAL A 862 37.05 1.73 -2.36
N ASP A 863 38.13 2.21 -1.74
CA ASP A 863 39.51 2.11 -2.24
C ASP A 863 40.30 0.97 -1.58
N GLY A 864 39.76 0.35 -0.53
CA GLY A 864 40.44 -0.64 0.29
C GLY A 864 41.48 -0.07 1.25
N VAL A 865 41.70 1.24 1.28
CA VAL A 865 42.71 1.94 2.08
C VAL A 865 42.06 2.77 3.20
N THR A 866 41.04 3.57 2.87
CA THR A 866 40.31 4.43 3.81
C THR A 866 38.81 4.12 3.80
N SER A 867 38.15 4.32 4.93
CA SER A 867 36.76 3.91 5.11
C SER A 867 35.77 5.07 5.01
N LEU A 868 34.54 4.76 4.59
CA LEU A 868 33.43 5.70 4.60
C LEU A 868 32.90 5.87 6.03
N SER A 869 32.76 7.10 6.49
CA SER A 869 32.09 7.40 7.77
C SER A 869 30.58 7.30 7.61
N ARG A 870 29.97 6.30 8.28
CA ARG A 870 28.51 6.17 8.37
C ARG A 870 27.85 7.47 8.86
N MET A 871 28.46 8.09 9.87
CA MET A 871 28.00 9.35 10.45
C MET A 871 28.00 10.52 9.45
N LYS A 872 29.01 10.62 8.59
CA LYS A 872 29.04 11.63 7.51
C LYS A 872 28.01 11.34 6.43
N LEU A 873 27.79 10.07 6.08
CA LEU A 873 26.79 9.68 5.08
C LEU A 873 25.35 10.02 5.52
N ALA A 874 25.05 9.87 6.81
CA ALA A 874 23.73 10.16 7.37
C ALA A 874 23.55 11.59 7.91
N ASP A 875 24.50 12.50 7.62
CA ASP A 875 24.52 13.82 8.24
C ASP A 875 23.23 14.61 8.01
N ARG A 876 22.66 14.53 6.80
CA ARG A 876 21.39 15.19 6.46
C ARG A 876 20.21 14.68 7.28
N ALA A 877 20.10 13.36 7.48
CA ALA A 877 19.03 12.75 8.27
C ALA A 877 19.17 13.12 9.76
N ILE A 878 20.40 13.10 10.29
CA ILE A 878 20.69 13.48 11.67
C ILE A 878 20.37 14.97 11.91
N ARG A 879 20.72 15.85 10.96
CA ARG A 879 20.38 17.29 11.02
C ARG A 879 18.87 17.50 11.01
N LEU A 880 18.14 16.84 10.11
CA LEU A 880 16.68 16.95 10.04
C LEU A 880 16.01 16.56 11.36
N ALA A 881 16.45 15.45 11.97
CA ALA A 881 15.95 15.01 13.27
C ALA A 881 16.23 16.03 14.39
N LEU A 882 17.44 16.60 14.42
CA LEU A 882 17.81 17.64 15.41
C LEU A 882 17.03 18.94 15.21
N ASP A 883 16.77 19.34 13.97
CA ASP A 883 16.02 20.57 13.68
C ASP A 883 14.54 20.40 14.01
N ALA A 884 13.97 19.21 13.82
CA ALA A 884 12.64 18.85 14.29
C ALA A 884 12.55 18.88 15.83
N GLU A 885 13.54 18.31 16.54
CA GLU A 885 13.62 18.38 18.00
C GLU A 885 13.76 19.82 18.50
N ARG A 886 14.55 20.66 17.83
CA ARG A 886 14.65 22.09 18.15
C ARG A 886 13.36 22.85 17.90
N ALA A 887 12.64 22.54 16.83
CA ALA A 887 11.35 23.14 16.57
C ALA A 887 10.34 22.78 17.67
N ALA A 888 10.31 21.50 18.07
CA ALA A 888 9.51 21.06 19.21
C ALA A 888 9.98 21.68 20.54
N SER A 889 11.28 21.75 20.80
CA SER A 889 11.84 22.37 22.02
C SER A 889 11.47 23.85 22.10
N ARG A 890 11.57 24.60 20.99
CA ARG A 890 11.13 26.00 20.93
C ARG A 890 9.65 26.15 21.28
N ILE A 891 8.83 25.23 20.81
CA ILE A 891 7.39 25.18 21.14
C ILE A 891 7.19 24.97 22.66
N PHE A 892 7.92 24.02 23.26
CA PHE A 892 7.81 23.73 24.71
C PHE A 892 8.45 24.81 25.61
N GLU A 893 9.57 25.39 25.21
CA GLU A 893 10.33 26.40 25.96
C GLU A 893 9.62 27.75 25.97
N THR A 894 9.14 28.21 24.81
CA THR A 894 8.43 29.49 24.71
C THR A 894 7.00 29.40 25.25
N GLY A 895 6.50 28.19 25.56
CA GLY A 895 5.13 27.96 26.01
C GLY A 895 4.07 28.32 24.96
N ASN A 896 4.47 28.69 23.75
CA ASN A 896 3.60 29.28 22.76
C ASN A 896 3.37 28.33 21.57
N MET A 897 2.62 27.25 21.83
CA MET A 897 1.70 26.72 20.80
C MET A 897 0.47 27.62 20.75
N ALA A 898 0.63 28.92 20.46
CA ALA A 898 -0.44 29.93 20.53
C ALA A 898 -1.49 29.57 21.61
N GLY A 899 -1.12 29.61 22.90
CA GLY A 899 -1.85 28.93 23.99
C GLY A 899 -3.29 29.40 24.22
N GLY A 900 -3.74 30.38 23.46
CA GLY A 900 -5.08 30.92 23.44
C GLY A 900 -5.06 32.41 23.12
N ALA A 901 -6.24 33.01 23.02
CA ALA A 901 -6.40 34.46 23.01
C ALA A 901 -7.01 34.92 24.34
N ILE A 902 -6.50 36.00 24.90
CA ILE A 902 -7.16 36.71 26.02
C ILE A 902 -8.06 37.78 25.41
N GLU A 903 -9.35 37.60 25.56
CA GLU A 903 -10.39 38.49 25.06
C GLU A 903 -10.84 39.41 26.17
N VAL A 904 -10.72 40.73 25.98
CA VAL A 904 -11.23 41.75 26.90
C VAL A 904 -12.45 42.45 26.29
N PRO A 905 -13.47 42.78 27.09
CA PRO A 905 -14.71 43.37 26.59
C PRO A 905 -14.57 44.85 26.16
N ASN A 906 -13.59 45.60 26.69
CA ASN A 906 -13.37 47.02 26.40
C ASN A 906 -11.91 47.30 25.97
N ALA A 907 -11.66 48.46 25.37
CA ALA A 907 -10.32 48.89 24.97
C ALA A 907 -9.42 49.09 26.22
N LEU A 908 -8.32 48.33 26.28
CA LEU A 908 -7.33 48.43 27.36
C LEU A 908 -6.54 49.74 27.24
N SER A 909 -6.28 50.40 28.38
CA SER A 909 -5.30 51.48 28.43
C SER A 909 -3.88 50.95 28.22
N GLU A 910 -2.98 51.77 27.65
CA GLU A 910 -1.55 51.44 27.45
C GLU A 910 -0.87 50.90 28.72
N ILE A 911 -1.22 51.47 29.89
CA ILE A 911 -0.69 51.06 31.19
C ILE A 911 -1.23 49.69 31.63
N ALA A 912 -2.48 49.36 31.30
CA ALA A 912 -3.08 48.05 31.59
C ALA A 912 -2.55 46.97 30.62
N TYR A 913 -2.41 47.30 29.33
CA TYR A 913 -1.79 46.41 28.34
C TYR A 913 -0.34 46.07 28.69
N GLY A 914 0.46 47.08 29.09
CA GLY A 914 1.84 46.87 29.53
C GLY A 914 1.97 45.98 30.77
N ARG A 915 1.10 46.14 31.77
CA ARG A 915 1.08 45.28 32.96
C ARG A 915 0.65 43.85 32.64
N MET A 916 -0.41 43.68 31.84
CA MET A 916 -0.93 42.37 31.47
C MET A 916 0.09 41.58 30.63
N ARG A 917 0.73 42.25 29.65
CA ARG A 917 1.82 41.68 28.86
C ARG A 917 3.04 41.34 29.73
N GLY A 918 3.41 42.23 30.65
CA GLY A 918 4.52 42.01 31.58
C GLY A 918 4.30 40.79 32.49
N SER A 919 3.11 40.61 33.04
CA SER A 919 2.75 39.43 33.85
C SER A 919 2.72 38.14 33.01
N LEU A 920 2.20 38.18 31.78
CA LEU A 920 2.25 37.03 30.86
C LEU A 920 3.68 36.57 30.54
N GLU A 921 4.58 37.52 30.26
CA GLU A 921 5.97 37.23 29.89
C GLU A 921 6.83 36.79 31.09
N THR A 922 6.55 37.27 32.32
CA THR A 922 7.37 36.97 33.51
C THR A 922 6.79 35.91 34.45
N GLU A 923 5.47 35.86 34.67
CA GLU A 923 4.85 34.97 35.67
C GLU A 923 4.25 33.70 35.07
N TYR A 924 3.83 33.75 33.80
CA TYR A 924 3.08 32.70 33.11
C TYR A 924 3.79 32.06 31.90
N ALA A 925 5.04 32.45 31.62
CA ALA A 925 5.85 31.86 30.54
C ALA A 925 6.61 30.60 30.99
N GLY A 926 6.69 29.60 30.10
CA GLY A 926 7.47 28.38 30.28
C GLY A 926 6.75 27.22 31.00
N ALA A 927 7.32 26.01 30.91
CA ALA A 927 6.70 24.78 31.42
C ALA A 927 6.43 24.77 32.93
N ALA A 928 7.21 25.51 33.72
CA ALA A 928 7.04 25.61 35.18
C ALA A 928 5.80 26.43 35.60
N ALA A 929 5.24 27.22 34.68
CA ALA A 929 4.06 28.04 34.94
C ALA A 929 2.74 27.35 34.53
N ALA A 930 2.79 26.14 33.96
CA ALA A 930 1.64 25.40 33.42
C ALA A 930 0.54 25.03 34.44
N GLN A 931 0.77 25.26 35.74
CA GLN A 931 -0.19 25.02 36.83
C GLN A 931 -0.47 26.28 37.66
N LYS A 932 0.08 27.44 37.26
CA LYS A 932 -0.25 28.71 37.92
C LYS A 932 -1.59 29.22 37.41
N TRP A 933 -2.44 29.62 38.34
CA TRP A 933 -3.74 30.22 38.02
C TRP A 933 -3.50 31.62 37.46
N MET A 934 -4.01 31.88 36.24
CA MET A 934 -3.94 33.19 35.60
C MET A 934 -5.00 34.11 36.21
N LEU A 935 -4.56 35.21 36.83
CA LEU A 935 -5.46 36.24 37.34
C LEU A 935 -5.88 37.14 36.17
N LEU A 936 -7.18 37.17 35.87
CA LEU A 936 -7.73 37.94 34.75
C LEU A 936 -8.56 39.12 35.28
N GLU A 937 -8.14 40.34 34.95
CA GLU A 937 -8.79 41.60 35.35
C GLU A 937 -9.80 42.09 34.28
N GLU A 938 -10.67 43.03 34.64
CA GLU A 938 -11.60 43.74 33.71
C GLU A 938 -12.52 42.85 32.85
N GLY A 939 -12.86 41.64 33.33
CA GLY A 939 -13.76 40.73 32.61
C GLY A 939 -13.09 39.99 31.45
N ALA A 940 -11.76 39.96 31.41
CA ALA A 940 -10.98 39.22 30.41
C ALA A 940 -11.26 37.71 30.45
N LYS A 941 -11.32 37.07 29.28
CA LYS A 941 -11.54 35.63 29.11
C LYS A 941 -10.40 34.99 28.33
N ALA A 942 -9.83 33.91 28.85
CA ALA A 942 -8.80 33.14 28.16
C ALA A 942 -9.42 32.00 27.34
N ASN A 943 -9.29 32.06 26.01
CA ASN A 943 -9.81 31.06 25.07
C ASN A 943 -8.66 30.21 24.52
N LYS A 944 -8.59 28.92 24.91
CA LYS A 944 -7.56 27.99 24.42
C LYS A 944 -7.89 27.49 23.00
N PHE A 945 -6.92 27.49 22.09
CA PHE A 945 -7.08 26.83 20.78
C PHE A 945 -6.94 25.30 20.93
N GLY A 946 -7.82 24.50 20.30
CA GLY A 946 -7.81 23.04 20.41
C GLY A 946 -6.71 22.38 19.57
N SER A 947 -5.96 21.42 20.13
CA SER A 947 -4.69 20.90 19.55
C SER A 947 -4.56 19.37 19.46
N THR A 948 -5.64 18.58 19.37
CA THR A 948 -5.50 17.10 19.46
C THR A 948 -4.93 16.40 18.21
N ALA A 949 -5.08 16.95 17.00
CA ALA A 949 -4.65 16.29 15.76
C ALA A 949 -3.17 16.52 15.39
N GLN A 950 -2.60 17.68 15.73
CA GLN A 950 -1.19 17.99 15.45
C GLN A 950 -0.22 17.20 16.34
N GLU A 951 -0.62 16.89 17.58
CA GLU A 951 0.22 16.18 18.55
C GLU A 951 0.50 14.74 18.09
N ALA A 952 -0.49 14.03 17.53
CA ALA A 952 -0.31 12.69 16.98
C ALA A 952 0.64 12.67 15.77
N GLN A 953 0.51 13.66 14.87
CA GLN A 953 1.37 13.79 13.69
C GLN A 953 2.83 14.09 14.04
N HIS A 954 3.07 14.88 15.10
CA HIS A 954 4.43 15.18 15.57
C HIS A 954 5.11 13.95 16.20
N VAL A 955 4.36 13.12 16.93
CA VAL A 955 4.87 11.85 17.47
C VAL A 955 5.21 10.88 16.35
N GLU A 956 4.36 10.74 15.34
CA GLU A 956 4.62 9.87 14.18
C GLU A 956 5.86 10.32 13.40
N ASN A 957 5.97 11.62 13.11
CA ASN A 957 7.14 12.18 12.44
C ASN A 957 8.42 11.95 13.25
N ARG A 958 8.36 12.08 14.58
CA ARG A 958 9.52 11.83 15.45
C ARG A 958 9.94 10.36 15.40
N ASN A 959 8.98 9.43 15.46
CA ASN A 959 9.26 8.00 15.39
C ASN A 959 9.90 7.61 14.05
N ALA A 960 9.38 8.14 12.95
CA ALA A 960 9.95 7.93 11.62
C ALA A 960 11.40 8.45 11.50
N GLN A 961 11.70 9.62 12.09
CA GLN A 961 13.07 10.17 12.09
C GLN A 961 14.04 9.30 12.90
N VAL A 962 13.63 8.76 14.05
CA VAL A 962 14.49 7.86 14.83
C VAL A 962 14.75 6.56 14.08
N GLU A 963 13.75 6.03 13.37
CA GLU A 963 13.88 4.83 12.55
C GLU A 963 14.85 5.00 11.39
N GLU A 964 14.85 6.16 10.73
CA GLU A 964 15.78 6.45 9.64
C GLU A 964 17.23 6.51 10.13
N VAL A 965 17.47 7.14 11.30
CA VAL A 965 18.80 7.16 11.93
C VAL A 965 19.26 5.75 12.33
N ALA A 966 18.35 4.93 12.87
CA ALA A 966 18.64 3.57 13.31
C ALA A 966 19.00 2.63 12.17
N ARG A 967 18.38 2.81 11.00
CA ARG A 967 18.59 2.02 9.78
C ARG A 967 20.06 2.00 9.37
N LEU A 968 20.76 3.12 9.49
CA LEU A 968 22.18 3.25 9.18
C LEU A 968 23.08 2.32 10.02
N TYR A 969 22.76 2.19 11.30
CA TYR A 969 23.52 1.39 12.25
C TYR A 969 23.02 -0.06 12.32
N GLY A 970 21.96 -0.41 11.59
CA GLY A 970 21.34 -1.74 11.62
C GLY A 970 20.67 -2.08 12.96
N VAL A 971 20.37 -1.09 13.80
CA VAL A 971 19.80 -1.34 15.14
C VAL A 971 18.27 -1.45 15.05
N PRO A 972 17.65 -2.57 15.47
CA PRO A 972 16.20 -2.73 15.45
C PRO A 972 15.47 -1.77 16.41
N ARG A 973 14.28 -1.31 16.01
CA ARG A 973 13.40 -0.41 16.80
C ARG A 973 13.24 -0.80 18.27
N PRO A 974 13.02 -2.09 18.63
CA PRO A 974 12.79 -2.44 20.03
C PRO A 974 14.03 -2.23 20.92
N LEU A 975 15.24 -2.30 20.38
CA LEU A 975 16.47 -1.99 21.14
C LEU A 975 16.65 -0.48 21.39
N LEU A 976 15.88 0.35 20.68
CA LEU A 976 15.77 1.81 20.86
C LEU A 976 14.62 2.22 21.78
N PHE A 977 13.83 1.26 22.28
CA PHE A 977 12.68 1.49 23.16
C PHE A 977 11.53 2.32 22.54
N LEU A 978 11.24 2.13 21.24
CA LEU A 978 10.19 2.84 20.50
C LEU A 978 8.96 1.97 20.13
N SER A 979 8.44 1.16 21.05
CA SER A 979 7.32 0.24 20.76
C SER A 979 6.17 0.35 21.77
N ASP A 980 4.95 0.53 21.24
CA ASP A 980 3.71 0.78 22.00
C ASP A 980 2.92 -0.49 22.38
N THR A 981 3.41 -1.70 22.08
CA THR A 981 2.69 -2.95 22.35
C THR A 981 3.36 -3.82 23.40
N SER A 982 2.54 -4.42 24.26
CA SER A 982 2.88 -5.33 25.35
C SER A 982 3.84 -6.44 24.92
N TRP A 983 4.97 -6.48 25.60
CA TRP A 983 6.14 -7.27 25.29
C TRP A 983 6.00 -8.75 25.70
N GLY A 984 6.34 -9.69 24.80
CA GLY A 984 6.50 -11.10 25.15
C GLY A 984 6.69 -12.02 23.93
N THR A 985 7.73 -12.86 23.96
CA THR A 985 8.16 -13.91 23.00
C THR A 985 8.91 -13.50 21.71
N GLY A 986 8.75 -12.31 21.15
CA GLY A 986 9.44 -11.89 19.91
C GLY A 986 10.85 -11.27 20.09
N ILE A 987 11.26 -10.99 21.32
CA ILE A 987 12.46 -10.18 21.63
C ILE A 987 13.75 -10.97 21.41
N GLU A 988 13.75 -12.26 21.74
CA GLU A 988 14.92 -13.11 21.58
C GLU A 988 15.32 -13.24 20.11
N GLN A 989 14.34 -13.40 19.20
CA GLN A 989 14.61 -13.43 17.76
C GLN A 989 15.15 -12.10 17.25
N LEU A 990 14.66 -10.96 17.75
CA LEU A 990 15.17 -9.66 17.37
C LEU A 990 16.57 -9.38 17.93
N GLY A 991 16.87 -9.86 19.14
CA GLY A 991 18.23 -9.87 19.70
C GLY A 991 19.18 -10.74 18.88
N ILE A 992 18.71 -11.90 18.43
CA ILE A 992 19.44 -12.78 17.49
C ILE A 992 19.68 -12.06 16.16
N PHE A 993 18.69 -11.37 15.60
CA PHE A 993 18.86 -10.61 14.35
C PHE A 993 19.87 -9.48 14.48
N PHE A 994 19.85 -8.74 15.59
CA PHE A 994 20.88 -7.73 15.87
C PHE A 994 22.28 -8.37 15.96
N LEU A 995 22.40 -9.53 16.63
CA LEU A 995 23.68 -10.23 16.71
C LEU A 995 24.15 -10.77 15.35
N GLN A 996 23.26 -11.36 14.57
CA GLN A 996 23.58 -12.02 13.30
C GLN A 996 23.84 -11.02 12.16
N TYR A 997 22.98 -10.02 12.01
CA TYR A 997 23.01 -9.11 10.86
C TYR A 997 23.71 -7.78 11.14
N THR A 998 24.02 -7.46 12.40
CA THR A 998 24.74 -6.22 12.75
C THR A 998 26.05 -6.54 13.47
N MET A 999 25.99 -7.21 14.62
CA MET A 999 27.19 -7.37 15.45
C MET A 999 28.21 -8.36 14.90
N LEU A 1000 27.77 -9.38 14.16
CA LEU A 1000 28.68 -10.39 13.59
C LEU A 1000 29.69 -9.79 12.61
N GLU A 1001 29.28 -8.78 11.84
CA GLU A 1001 30.18 -8.00 10.97
C GLU A 1001 31.26 -7.31 11.82
N HIS A 1002 30.86 -6.62 12.90
CA HIS A 1002 31.79 -5.94 13.80
C HIS A 1002 32.74 -6.91 14.50
N PHE A 1003 32.25 -8.06 14.97
CA PHE A 1003 33.09 -9.09 15.58
C PHE A 1003 34.14 -9.62 14.61
N THR A 1004 33.70 -10.01 13.40
CA THR A 1004 34.58 -10.58 12.38
C THR A 1004 35.65 -9.57 11.95
N ASN A 1005 35.27 -8.30 11.78
CA ASN A 1005 36.18 -7.24 11.40
C ASN A 1005 37.27 -7.01 12.46
N TRP A 1006 36.90 -6.92 13.74
CA TRP A 1006 37.86 -6.84 14.84
C TRP A 1006 38.78 -8.04 14.91
N GLU A 1007 38.22 -9.26 14.80
CA GLU A 1007 38.99 -10.51 14.83
C GLU A 1007 40.05 -10.54 13.71
N GLN A 1008 39.66 -10.17 12.50
CA GLN A 1008 40.56 -10.13 11.34
C GLN A 1008 41.58 -8.99 11.41
N ALA A 1009 41.19 -7.80 11.87
CA ALA A 1009 42.11 -6.67 12.04
C ALA A 1009 43.19 -6.98 13.08
N VAL A 1010 42.81 -7.64 14.18
CA VAL A 1010 43.74 -8.13 15.19
C VAL A 1010 44.63 -9.23 14.64
N ALA A 1011 44.09 -10.20 13.90
CA ALA A 1011 44.87 -11.26 13.29
C ALA A 1011 45.95 -10.68 12.37
N ARG A 1012 45.56 -9.73 11.50
CA ARG A 1012 46.45 -9.06 10.55
C ARG A 1012 47.58 -8.28 11.22
N SER A 1013 47.34 -7.68 12.39
CA SER A 1013 48.26 -6.69 12.98
C SER A 1013 49.05 -7.21 14.19
N LEU A 1014 48.54 -8.24 14.90
CA LEU A 1014 49.15 -8.76 16.14
C LEU A 1014 49.58 -10.22 16.07
N ILE A 1015 49.16 -10.98 15.04
CA ILE A 1015 49.58 -12.37 14.86
C ILE A 1015 50.60 -12.43 13.70
N PRO A 1016 51.81 -12.96 13.91
CA PRO A 1016 52.78 -13.16 12.84
C PRO A 1016 52.24 -14.09 11.74
N GLU A 1017 52.62 -13.85 10.49
CA GLU A 1017 52.09 -14.58 9.33
C GLU A 1017 52.27 -16.10 9.43
N ARG A 1018 53.44 -16.54 9.92
CA ARG A 1018 53.76 -17.97 10.17
C ARG A 1018 52.83 -18.66 11.18
N ASP A 1019 52.16 -17.87 12.02
CA ASP A 1019 51.38 -18.33 13.16
C ASP A 1019 49.85 -18.15 12.93
N LEU A 1020 49.43 -17.61 11.77
CA LEU A 1020 48.02 -17.34 11.43
C LEU A 1020 47.17 -18.60 11.31
N GLU A 1021 47.74 -19.73 10.87
CA GLU A 1021 47.02 -21.01 10.82
C GLU A 1021 46.83 -21.60 12.22
N ARG A 1022 47.72 -21.25 13.17
CA ARG A 1022 47.73 -21.78 14.53
C ARG A 1022 46.94 -20.94 15.52
N PHE A 1023 46.94 -19.61 15.40
CA PHE A 1023 46.26 -18.74 16.37
C PHE A 1023 45.19 -17.87 15.71
N GLN A 1024 43.99 -17.90 16.29
CA GLN A 1024 42.84 -17.13 15.81
C GLN A 1024 42.27 -16.26 16.94
N PRO A 1025 42.21 -14.92 16.77
CA PRO A 1025 41.43 -14.05 17.63
C PRO A 1025 39.93 -14.36 17.46
N LYS A 1026 39.21 -14.54 18.57
CA LYS A 1026 37.77 -14.80 18.55
C LYS A 1026 37.03 -14.16 19.73
N PHE A 1027 35.92 -13.50 19.45
CA PHE A 1027 35.00 -13.05 20.48
C PHE A 1027 34.21 -14.22 21.06
N ASN A 1028 34.02 -14.22 22.38
CA ASN A 1028 33.12 -15.16 23.04
C ASN A 1028 31.67 -14.66 22.99
N VAL A 1029 31.03 -14.79 21.82
CA VAL A 1029 29.64 -14.34 21.59
C VAL A 1029 28.62 -15.09 22.46
N ARG A 1030 28.96 -16.29 22.95
CA ARG A 1030 28.07 -17.10 23.80
C ARG A 1030 27.68 -16.41 25.11
N ALA A 1031 28.49 -15.47 25.59
CA ALA A 1031 28.18 -14.67 26.78
C ALA A 1031 26.93 -13.79 26.61
N LEU A 1032 26.61 -13.34 25.39
CA LEU A 1032 25.39 -12.58 25.08
C LEU A 1032 24.17 -13.48 24.85
N MET A 1033 24.39 -14.75 24.51
CA MET A 1033 23.35 -15.74 24.18
C MET A 1033 22.95 -16.59 25.40
N ARG A 1034 23.27 -16.14 26.63
CA ARG A 1034 22.80 -16.81 27.84
C ARG A 1034 21.27 -16.68 27.91
N GLY A 1035 20.57 -17.76 27.56
CA GLY A 1035 19.11 -17.88 27.68
C GLY A 1035 18.67 -17.88 29.15
N THR A 1036 17.37 -18.01 29.40
CA THR A 1036 16.86 -18.08 30.77
C THR A 1036 17.46 -19.28 31.51
N LEU A 1037 17.48 -19.26 32.85
CA LEU A 1037 17.94 -20.41 33.65
C LEU A 1037 17.20 -21.71 33.27
N LYS A 1038 15.95 -21.60 32.80
CA LYS A 1038 15.15 -22.72 32.33
C LYS A 1038 15.68 -23.30 31.01
N ASP A 1039 15.96 -22.46 30.02
CA ASP A 1039 16.49 -22.91 28.72
C ASP A 1039 17.90 -23.49 28.86
N GLN A 1040 18.72 -22.91 29.75
CA GLN A 1040 20.02 -23.45 30.12
C GLN A 1040 19.87 -24.82 30.79
N ALA A 1041 18.91 -24.97 31.71
CA ALA A 1041 18.65 -26.27 32.35
C ALA A 1041 18.19 -27.33 31.34
N GLU A 1042 17.34 -26.98 30.37
CA GLU A 1042 16.93 -27.90 29.31
C GLU A 1042 18.10 -28.27 28.37
N PHE A 1043 18.94 -27.30 27.99
CA PHE A 1043 20.15 -27.56 27.20
C PHE A 1043 21.12 -28.48 27.92
N PHE A 1044 21.46 -28.20 29.19
CA PHE A 1044 22.38 -29.03 29.96
C PHE A 1044 21.79 -30.41 30.27
N LYS A 1045 20.48 -30.50 30.49
CA LYS A 1045 19.77 -31.78 30.62
C LYS A 1045 19.86 -32.62 29.35
N ALA A 1046 19.74 -32.01 28.17
CA ALA A 1046 19.94 -32.69 26.89
C ALA A 1046 21.42 -33.06 26.67
N ALA A 1047 22.36 -32.17 27.04
CA ALA A 1047 23.80 -32.37 26.89
C ALA A 1047 24.33 -33.54 27.72
N LEU A 1048 23.75 -33.78 28.90
CA LEU A 1048 24.02 -34.93 29.78
C LEU A 1048 23.26 -36.22 29.38
N GLY A 1049 22.43 -36.19 28.33
CA GLY A 1049 21.80 -37.40 27.78
C GLY A 1049 20.42 -37.78 28.35
N SER A 1050 19.60 -36.80 28.76
CA SER A 1050 18.20 -37.05 29.16
C SER A 1050 17.32 -37.52 27.99
N GLY A 1051 16.48 -38.54 28.22
CA GLY A 1051 15.42 -38.94 27.26
C GLY A 1051 15.88 -39.87 26.13
N GLY A 1052 17.00 -40.58 26.30
CA GLY A 1052 17.47 -41.58 25.34
C GLY A 1052 18.42 -41.05 24.25
N THR A 1053 18.71 -39.75 24.24
CA THR A 1053 19.78 -39.16 23.41
C THR A 1053 21.16 -39.41 24.03
N LYS A 1054 22.15 -39.71 23.18
CA LYS A 1054 23.54 -39.87 23.64
C LYS A 1054 24.06 -38.54 24.21
N PRO A 1055 24.72 -38.54 25.38
CA PRO A 1055 25.35 -37.34 25.93
C PRO A 1055 26.45 -36.85 24.99
N PHE A 1056 26.68 -35.55 24.99
CA PHE A 1056 27.78 -34.91 24.24
C PHE A 1056 28.61 -33.93 25.08
N HIS A 1057 28.29 -33.78 26.37
CA HIS A 1057 29.12 -33.09 27.35
C HIS A 1057 29.28 -33.90 28.64
N THR A 1058 30.46 -33.80 29.27
CA THR A 1058 30.72 -34.37 30.60
C THR A 1058 30.24 -33.42 31.70
N GLN A 1059 30.13 -33.90 32.94
CA GLN A 1059 29.69 -33.08 34.06
C GLN A 1059 30.67 -31.93 34.33
N ASN A 1060 31.97 -32.18 34.29
CA ASN A 1060 32.98 -31.14 34.49
C ASN A 1060 33.06 -30.15 33.33
N GLU A 1061 32.80 -30.56 32.08
CA GLU A 1061 32.65 -29.62 30.97
C GLU A 1061 31.47 -28.66 31.16
N ILE A 1062 30.36 -29.12 31.74
CA ILE A 1062 29.21 -28.25 32.07
C ILE A 1062 29.51 -27.34 33.27
N ARG A 1063 30.28 -27.82 34.25
CA ARG A 1063 30.69 -27.00 35.40
C ARG A 1063 31.65 -25.90 34.99
N ASP A 1064 32.60 -26.20 34.11
CA ASP A 1064 33.47 -25.20 33.50
C ASP A 1064 32.66 -24.16 32.70
N LEU A 1065 31.64 -24.59 31.94
CA LEU A 1065 30.73 -23.67 31.23
C LEU A 1065 29.95 -22.72 32.15
N LEU A 1066 29.74 -23.10 33.41
CA LEU A 1066 29.05 -22.31 34.43
C LEU A 1066 30.00 -21.59 35.39
N ASP A 1067 31.31 -21.62 35.12
CA ASP A 1067 32.37 -21.09 36.00
C ASP A 1067 32.33 -21.71 37.41
N TYR A 1068 31.87 -22.96 37.54
CA TYR A 1068 31.91 -23.72 38.79
C TYR A 1068 33.21 -24.52 38.92
N PRO A 1069 33.74 -24.69 40.16
CA PRO A 1069 34.90 -25.54 40.38
C PRO A 1069 34.63 -26.97 39.91
N GLU A 1070 35.64 -27.63 39.36
CA GLU A 1070 35.56 -29.04 38.93
C GLU A 1070 35.05 -29.93 40.08
N SER A 1071 34.33 -30.98 39.72
CA SER A 1071 33.84 -31.98 40.67
C SER A 1071 34.81 -33.16 40.72
N ASP A 1072 35.17 -33.55 41.94
CA ASP A 1072 36.03 -34.70 42.21
C ASP A 1072 35.30 -36.05 42.18
N GLN A 1073 34.02 -36.09 41.76
CA GLN A 1073 33.25 -37.33 41.76
C GLN A 1073 33.74 -38.31 40.67
N PRO A 1074 33.84 -39.62 40.98
CA PRO A 1074 34.18 -40.65 39.99
C PRO A 1074 33.18 -40.64 38.84
N GLY A 1075 33.65 -40.44 37.60
CA GLY A 1075 32.81 -40.36 36.41
C GLY A 1075 32.40 -38.95 35.97
N ALA A 1076 32.78 -37.89 36.70
CA ALA A 1076 32.46 -36.50 36.33
C ALA A 1076 33.12 -36.03 35.00
N ASN A 1077 34.18 -36.73 34.57
CA ASN A 1077 34.86 -36.53 33.30
C ASN A 1077 34.44 -37.53 32.20
N ASP A 1078 33.47 -38.40 32.48
CA ASP A 1078 33.01 -39.43 31.55
C ASP A 1078 31.62 -39.11 30.96
N LEU A 1079 31.38 -39.52 29.71
CA LEU A 1079 30.07 -39.39 29.06
C LEU A 1079 29.11 -40.48 29.59
N ILE A 1080 28.07 -40.07 30.31
CA ILE A 1080 27.12 -40.97 30.97
C ILE A 1080 26.24 -41.69 29.93
N ASN A 1081 26.43 -43.00 29.71
CA ASN A 1081 25.65 -43.75 28.73
C ASN A 1081 24.23 -44.07 29.26
N PRO A 1082 23.14 -43.53 28.68
CA PRO A 1082 21.78 -43.72 29.18
C PRO A 1082 21.25 -45.15 28.96
N MET A 1083 21.90 -45.97 28.12
CA MET A 1083 21.46 -47.35 27.83
C MET A 1083 21.91 -48.40 28.85
N THR A 1084 22.70 -48.03 29.86
CA THR A 1084 23.23 -48.98 30.86
C THR A 1084 22.53 -48.96 32.23
N GLN A 1085 21.44 -48.20 32.41
CA GLN A 1085 20.55 -48.40 33.56
C GLN A 1085 19.48 -49.45 33.28
N LYS A 1086 19.92 -50.69 33.05
CA LYS A 1086 19.11 -51.88 33.34
C LYS A 1086 19.86 -52.73 34.36
N GLY A 1087 19.43 -52.64 35.60
CA GLY A 1087 19.80 -53.48 36.72
C GLY A 1087 19.26 -52.82 38.00
N LYS A 1088 18.41 -53.43 38.82
CA LYS A 1088 18.34 -54.85 39.18
C LYS A 1088 16.89 -55.31 39.33
N SER A 1089 16.69 -56.58 39.00
CA SER A 1089 15.54 -57.41 39.37
C SER A 1089 15.32 -57.42 40.87
N ASP A 1090 14.04 -57.40 41.27
CA ASP A 1090 13.57 -57.77 42.60
C ASP A 1090 13.90 -59.24 42.87
N GLU A 1091 15.03 -59.51 43.51
CA GLU A 1091 15.26 -60.76 44.25
C GLU A 1091 15.53 -60.43 45.72
N PRO A 1092 14.86 -61.11 46.68
CA PRO A 1092 15.08 -60.86 48.09
C PRO A 1092 16.45 -61.41 48.53
N PRO A 1093 17.05 -60.83 49.59
CA PRO A 1093 18.41 -61.16 49.98
C PRO A 1093 18.49 -62.59 50.51
N ALA A 1094 19.31 -63.42 49.86
CA ALA A 1094 19.77 -64.68 50.42
C ALA A 1094 20.95 -64.41 51.38
N ALA A 1095 20.86 -64.99 52.57
CA ALA A 1095 21.78 -64.82 53.68
C ALA A 1095 23.18 -65.43 53.42
N ALA A 1096 24.22 -64.66 53.70
CA ALA A 1096 25.43 -65.00 54.46
C ALA A 1096 26.42 -63.83 54.43
#